data_AF-A0A6M4IP07-F1
#
_entry.id   AF-A0A6M4IP07-F1
#
_cell.length_a   1.000
_cell.length_b   1.000
_cell.length_c   1.000
_cell.angle_alpha   90.00
_cell.angle_beta   90.00
_cell.angle_gamma   90.00
#
_symmetry.space_group_name_H-M   'P 1'
#
loop_
_entity.id
_entity.type
_entity.pdbx_description
1 polymer ?
#
loop_
_entity_poly.entity_id
_entity_poly.type
_entity_poly.pdbx_seq_one_letter_code
_entity_poly.pdbx_strand_id
1 'polypeptide(L)'
;MRSVSSFRRSSLLPTLLLGLGLVAPFAPHAQSTPSRSAARSAPADPDVFLLPLVGRGDALKIGVPANVSRRAGYDNQPSFQRDSRALYFTSNRGDGQSDIYRNDFSTGLTAPLRATKPESEYSAMPTLDGKSITVIRVEADSTQRLAQFPNDGAAPTVLFPAIKPVGYFAQADDSTWAMFVLGSPATLQLARTGAGREQTTGEVIASNVGRSLHRIPGTAHVSYVQKGGATWYVMRLDPVSRRLDTLIALPKGSEDVAWVDSTTLVVGSGAQLMQWRRGTTEWKSLGDLAFAHLANITRLAVSPNGQWLALVAEPQSRAAAPSPLATKMPVDRIDAASVKRNIGILAADSMEGRMTGSRGQERAAIWLEKQYRAAGLTPAGDSGTFRQHIPLRIAQGPANAPGRTRPAPVASWAAWDSLPAEQRLRTSNVAAMIRGSDPVLRDEVVLVTAHYDHIGIREPVDGDSINNGADDDASGNVALVEMAKALMKGPRPKRTILFMSITGEEVGGFGTSWYIRHPLLPLEQTVVDLNVEMIAHADSLAGGFGKAWLTGYERSTLGDLLADNGIPLVPDPRPGQNFFSRSDNVAFARIGIPAHSLSSYNLVTPYHSPKDEASIVNVEHMAQVISATTKAVRLLSDGPKPTWHPGGRPDAPAPRPPR
;
A
#
# COMPACT_ATOMS: atom_id res chain seq x y z
N MET A 1 -72.04 0.28 -21.73
CA MET A 1 -71.63 -1.06 -22.20
C MET A 1 -71.02 -1.80 -21.00
N ARG A 2 -71.48 -2.98 -20.55
CA ARG A 2 -71.24 -4.36 -21.06
C ARG A 2 -69.73 -4.63 -21.27
N SER A 3 -69.08 -5.68 -20.74
CA SER A 3 -69.47 -6.89 -19.94
C SER A 3 -68.22 -7.35 -19.14
N VAL A 4 -68.18 -7.83 -17.87
CA VAL A 4 -68.90 -8.92 -17.15
C VAL A 4 -68.60 -10.31 -17.77
N SER A 5 -68.13 -11.37 -17.07
CA SER A 5 -67.62 -11.61 -15.68
C SER A 5 -66.68 -12.87 -15.67
N SER A 6 -66.42 -13.75 -14.67
CA SER A 6 -67.01 -14.10 -13.35
C SER A 6 -66.05 -14.96 -12.46
N PHE A 7 -66.43 -15.24 -11.19
CA PHE A 7 -65.78 -16.16 -10.22
C PHE A 7 -66.23 -17.64 -10.33
N ARG A 8 -65.45 -18.62 -9.80
CA ARG A 8 -65.73 -19.38 -8.53
C ARG A 8 -64.67 -20.45 -8.15
N ARG A 9 -64.89 -21.19 -7.03
CA ARG A 9 -63.96 -22.05 -6.26
C ARG A 9 -64.42 -23.55 -6.20
N SER A 10 -63.72 -24.36 -5.38
CA SER A 10 -64.04 -25.72 -4.82
C SER A 10 -63.85 -26.93 -5.75
N SER A 11 -63.48 -28.15 -5.29
CA SER A 11 -63.05 -28.62 -3.94
C SER A 11 -62.38 -30.03 -3.92
N LEU A 12 -61.42 -30.22 -3.00
CA LEU A 12 -61.06 -31.41 -2.18
C LEU A 12 -61.28 -32.88 -2.68
N LEU A 13 -60.17 -33.66 -2.75
CA LEU A 13 -59.88 -35.03 -2.19
C LEU A 13 -60.91 -36.21 -2.31
N PRO A 14 -60.51 -37.49 -2.07
CA PRO A 14 -59.31 -38.25 -2.51
C PRO A 14 -59.62 -39.72 -2.93
N THR A 15 -58.63 -40.50 -3.42
CA THR A 15 -58.69 -41.99 -3.41
C THR A 15 -57.29 -42.62 -3.33
N LEU A 16 -57.16 -43.80 -2.71
CA LEU A 16 -55.90 -44.52 -2.50
C LEU A 16 -56.11 -46.05 -2.46
N LEU A 17 -55.36 -46.79 -3.29
CA LEU A 17 -55.13 -48.26 -3.28
C LEU A 17 -53.88 -48.50 -4.15
N LEU A 18 -52.73 -49.07 -3.74
CA LEU A 18 -52.37 -50.27 -2.96
C LEU A 18 -52.26 -51.55 -3.84
N GLY A 19 -51.05 -52.13 -3.93
CA GLY A 19 -50.83 -53.53 -4.36
C GLY A 19 -49.60 -53.84 -5.23
N LEU A 20 -48.57 -54.48 -4.63
CA LEU A 20 -47.47 -55.35 -5.16
C LEU A 20 -46.93 -55.20 -6.62
N GLY A 21 -45.64 -55.44 -6.92
CA GLY A 21 -44.50 -55.83 -6.08
C GLY A 21 -43.60 -56.90 -6.72
N LEU A 22 -42.49 -56.51 -7.38
CA LEU A 22 -41.43 -57.39 -7.89
C LEU A 22 -40.11 -56.62 -8.11
N VAL A 23 -38.96 -57.33 -8.12
CA VAL A 23 -37.58 -56.82 -7.94
C VAL A 23 -36.63 -57.74 -8.77
N ALA A 24 -35.49 -57.36 -9.37
CA ALA A 24 -34.55 -56.21 -9.25
C ALA A 24 -34.10 -55.73 -10.68
N PRO A 25 -32.99 -54.97 -10.92
CA PRO A 25 -32.03 -54.30 -10.03
C PRO A 25 -31.77 -52.79 -10.34
N PHE A 26 -30.76 -52.19 -9.69
CA PHE A 26 -30.42 -50.75 -9.74
C PHE A 26 -29.55 -50.32 -10.95
N ALA A 27 -29.84 -49.13 -11.47
CA ALA A 27 -28.85 -48.18 -12.03
C ALA A 27 -29.38 -46.73 -11.82
N PRO A 28 -28.53 -45.73 -11.54
CA PRO A 28 -28.99 -44.42 -11.05
C PRO A 28 -29.58 -43.52 -12.15
N HIS A 29 -30.73 -42.92 -11.87
CA HIS A 29 -31.31 -41.85 -12.70
C HIS A 29 -30.59 -40.52 -12.44
N ALA A 30 -30.27 -39.79 -13.51
CA ALA A 30 -29.76 -38.42 -13.42
C ALA A 30 -30.88 -37.47 -12.93
N GLN A 31 -30.61 -36.71 -11.87
CA GLN A 31 -31.54 -35.68 -11.38
C GLN A 31 -31.41 -34.39 -12.20
N SER A 32 -32.56 -33.76 -12.46
CA SER A 32 -32.65 -32.53 -13.24
C SER A 32 -32.00 -31.34 -12.54
N THR A 33 -31.28 -30.52 -13.28
CA THR A 33 -30.66 -29.29 -12.78
C THR A 33 -31.72 -28.20 -12.53
N PRO A 34 -31.79 -27.61 -11.32
CA PRO A 34 -32.59 -26.41 -11.10
C PRO A 34 -31.95 -25.19 -11.79
N SER A 35 -32.77 -24.22 -12.17
CA SER A 35 -32.32 -23.00 -12.84
C SER A 35 -31.36 -22.19 -11.96
N ARG A 36 -30.29 -21.65 -12.58
CA ARG A 36 -29.33 -20.78 -11.89
C ARG A 36 -30.02 -19.47 -11.44
N SER A 37 -30.37 -19.41 -10.16
CA SER A 37 -30.45 -18.12 -9.46
C SER A 37 -29.09 -17.40 -9.55
N ALA A 38 -29.09 -16.08 -9.56
CA ALA A 38 -27.87 -15.29 -9.65
C ALA A 38 -26.94 -15.62 -8.46
N ALA A 39 -25.73 -16.09 -8.77
CA ALA A 39 -24.75 -16.44 -7.75
C ALA A 39 -24.30 -15.18 -7.01
N ARG A 40 -24.81 -15.00 -5.79
CA ARG A 40 -24.27 -14.04 -4.82
C ARG A 40 -22.81 -14.43 -4.60
N SER A 41 -21.89 -13.51 -4.83
CA SER A 41 -20.46 -13.74 -4.60
C SER A 41 -20.24 -14.23 -3.17
N ALA A 42 -19.34 -15.20 -2.99
CA ALA A 42 -18.85 -15.53 -1.66
C ALA A 42 -18.26 -14.26 -1.01
N PRO A 43 -18.36 -14.09 0.32
CA PRO A 43 -17.57 -13.09 1.02
C PRO A 43 -16.09 -13.25 0.68
N ALA A 44 -15.35 -12.15 0.61
CA ALA A 44 -13.90 -12.24 0.54
C ALA A 44 -13.39 -12.86 1.86
N ASP A 45 -12.39 -13.73 1.78
CA ASP A 45 -11.73 -14.23 2.98
C ASP A 45 -11.11 -13.05 3.75
N PRO A 46 -11.26 -13.01 5.10
CA PRO A 46 -10.72 -11.92 5.90
C PRO A 46 -9.19 -12.00 5.99
N ASP A 47 -8.52 -10.89 5.67
CA ASP A 47 -7.07 -10.71 5.72
C ASP A 47 -6.67 -9.92 6.98
N VAL A 48 -5.42 -10.09 7.43
CA VAL A 48 -4.81 -9.33 8.52
C VAL A 48 -3.94 -8.22 7.95
N PHE A 49 -4.19 -6.99 8.39
CA PHE A 49 -3.50 -5.77 7.98
C PHE A 49 -2.78 -5.10 9.16
N LEU A 50 -1.62 -4.52 8.89
CA LEU A 50 -0.79 -3.78 9.84
C LEU A 50 -0.67 -2.31 9.41
N LEU A 51 -0.98 -1.38 10.30
CA LEU A 51 -0.94 0.07 10.10
C LEU A 51 0.00 0.69 11.15
N PRO A 52 0.88 1.65 10.79
CA PRO A 52 1.59 2.43 11.79
C PRO A 52 0.64 3.45 12.46
N LEU A 53 0.80 3.65 13.76
CA LEU A 53 0.13 4.66 14.57
C LEU A 53 1.09 5.81 14.89
N VAL A 54 0.78 7.01 14.41
CA VAL A 54 1.62 8.20 14.55
C VAL A 54 0.93 9.19 15.49
N GLY A 55 1.67 9.72 16.48
CA GLY A 55 1.12 10.64 17.48
C GLY A 55 0.28 9.95 18.57
N ARG A 56 -0.38 10.76 19.41
CA ARG A 56 -1.23 10.33 20.54
C ARG A 56 -2.38 11.32 20.75
N GLY A 57 -3.44 10.88 21.41
CA GLY A 57 -4.60 11.72 21.75
C GLY A 57 -5.24 12.38 20.52
N ASP A 58 -5.47 13.69 20.56
CA ASP A 58 -6.08 14.43 19.44
C ASP A 58 -5.29 14.37 18.14
N ALA A 59 -3.96 14.18 18.24
CA ALA A 59 -3.01 14.13 17.14
C ALA A 59 -2.68 12.70 16.70
N LEU A 60 -3.39 11.68 17.21
CA LEU A 60 -3.28 10.30 16.70
C LEU A 60 -3.71 10.24 15.23
N LYS A 61 -2.90 9.59 14.40
CA LYS A 61 -3.13 9.33 12.99
C LYS A 61 -2.77 7.88 12.66
N ILE A 62 -3.46 7.34 11.66
CA ILE A 62 -3.14 6.05 11.03
C ILE A 62 -2.30 6.27 9.77
N GLY A 63 -1.41 5.32 9.45
CA GLY A 63 -0.80 5.21 8.13
C GLY A 63 -1.52 4.23 7.21
N VAL A 64 -0.90 3.93 6.07
CA VAL A 64 -1.41 2.98 5.07
C VAL A 64 -1.40 1.54 5.62
N PRO A 65 -2.46 0.74 5.42
CA PRO A 65 -2.48 -0.67 5.80
C PRO A 65 -1.64 -1.55 4.86
N ALA A 66 -0.73 -2.33 5.44
CA ALA A 66 0.02 -3.38 4.76
C ALA A 66 -0.54 -4.77 5.09
N ASN A 67 -0.83 -5.59 4.08
CA ASN A 67 -1.28 -6.97 4.26
C ASN A 67 -0.13 -7.87 4.75
N VAL A 68 -0.33 -8.59 5.87
CA VAL A 68 0.68 -9.46 6.51
C VAL A 68 0.35 -10.95 6.46
N SER A 69 -0.90 -11.33 6.23
CA SER A 69 -1.33 -12.71 5.92
C SER A 69 -0.95 -13.11 4.48
N ARG A 70 -1.11 -12.16 3.53
CA ARG A 70 -0.62 -12.15 2.14
C ARG A 70 -1.19 -13.23 1.20
N ARG A 71 -2.44 -13.65 1.41
CA ARG A 71 -3.12 -14.71 0.62
C ARG A 71 -4.62 -14.76 0.91
N ALA A 72 -5.37 -15.56 0.15
CA ALA A 72 -6.70 -16.01 0.55
C ALA A 72 -6.65 -17.10 1.65
N GLY A 73 -7.77 -17.29 2.36
CA GLY A 73 -7.93 -18.18 3.50
C GLY A 73 -8.30 -17.45 4.80
N TYR A 74 -8.79 -18.19 5.80
CA TYR A 74 -9.11 -17.61 7.12
C TYR A 74 -7.83 -17.16 7.84
N ASP A 75 -7.61 -15.85 7.92
CA ASP A 75 -6.56 -15.21 8.70
C ASP A 75 -7.23 -14.22 9.69
N ASN A 76 -6.95 -14.33 11.00
CA ASN A 76 -7.81 -13.69 12.01
C ASN A 76 -7.18 -13.45 13.39
N GLN A 77 -7.91 -12.77 14.27
CA GLN A 77 -7.61 -12.62 15.71
C GLN A 77 -6.14 -12.19 16.00
N PRO A 78 -5.69 -11.03 15.45
CA PRO A 78 -4.31 -10.57 15.63
C PRO A 78 -4.01 -10.14 17.07
N SER A 79 -2.75 -10.33 17.49
CA SER A 79 -2.18 -9.76 18.71
C SER A 79 -0.67 -9.54 18.55
N PHE A 80 -0.02 -8.85 19.48
CA PHE A 80 1.40 -8.49 19.37
C PHE A 80 2.28 -9.21 20.40
N GLN A 81 3.52 -9.51 20.00
CA GLN A 81 4.60 -9.89 20.91
C GLN A 81 4.88 -8.75 21.92
N ARG A 82 5.25 -9.08 23.16
CA ARG A 82 5.38 -8.11 24.28
C ARG A 82 6.37 -6.99 23.99
N ASP A 83 7.38 -7.25 23.15
CA ASP A 83 8.41 -6.32 22.68
C ASP A 83 7.98 -5.47 21.46
N SER A 84 6.76 -5.68 20.94
CA SER A 84 6.24 -5.06 19.70
C SER A 84 7.01 -5.39 18.41
N ARG A 85 7.81 -6.49 18.38
CA ARG A 85 8.63 -6.88 17.20
C ARG A 85 7.98 -7.88 16.25
N ALA A 86 6.83 -8.43 16.63
CA ALA A 86 6.08 -9.37 15.80
C ALA A 86 4.58 -9.33 16.08
N LEU A 87 3.81 -9.78 15.09
CA LEU A 87 2.38 -10.03 15.18
C LEU A 87 2.12 -11.54 15.26
N TYR A 88 1.26 -11.96 16.17
CA TYR A 88 0.60 -13.26 16.12
C TYR A 88 -0.77 -13.12 15.50
N PHE A 89 -1.23 -14.11 14.74
CA PHE A 89 -2.60 -14.23 14.26
C PHE A 89 -2.95 -15.69 14.03
N THR A 90 -4.24 -16.01 14.06
CA THR A 90 -4.73 -17.35 13.73
C THR A 90 -4.82 -17.50 12.21
N SER A 91 -4.40 -18.65 11.66
CA SER A 91 -4.44 -18.89 10.22
C SER A 91 -4.82 -20.34 9.89
N ASN A 92 -5.78 -20.53 8.98
CA ASN A 92 -6.14 -21.84 8.43
C ASN A 92 -5.53 -22.02 7.04
N ARG A 93 -4.61 -22.97 6.86
CA ARG A 93 -3.75 -23.02 5.66
C ARG A 93 -4.20 -24.02 4.59
N GLY A 94 -5.48 -24.40 4.63
CA GLY A 94 -6.16 -25.17 3.58
C GLY A 94 -6.30 -26.67 3.86
N ASP A 95 -5.74 -27.13 4.97
CA ASP A 95 -5.81 -28.49 5.51
C ASP A 95 -6.89 -28.66 6.61
N GLY A 96 -7.72 -27.63 6.81
CA GLY A 96 -8.86 -27.66 7.73
C GLY A 96 -8.54 -27.28 9.18
N GLN A 97 -7.27 -27.33 9.58
CA GLN A 97 -6.79 -26.89 10.89
C GLN A 97 -6.48 -25.39 10.88
N SER A 98 -6.63 -24.73 12.04
CA SER A 98 -6.10 -23.38 12.27
C SER A 98 -4.99 -23.42 13.31
N ASP A 99 -3.81 -22.88 13.01
CA ASP A 99 -2.69 -22.73 13.97
C ASP A 99 -2.39 -21.23 14.19
N ILE A 100 -1.62 -20.90 15.23
CA ILE A 100 -1.07 -19.55 15.40
C ILE A 100 0.13 -19.36 14.48
N TYR A 101 0.09 -18.29 13.69
CA TYR A 101 1.20 -17.82 12.86
C TYR A 101 1.84 -16.58 13.49
N ARG A 102 3.16 -16.42 13.27
CA ARG A 102 3.96 -15.26 13.68
C ARG A 102 4.47 -14.57 12.41
N ASN A 103 4.16 -13.28 12.25
CA ASN A 103 4.83 -12.38 11.32
C ASN A 103 5.90 -11.57 12.06
N ASP A 104 7.15 -11.67 11.62
CA ASP A 104 8.29 -10.98 12.23
C ASP A 104 8.59 -9.67 11.51
N PHE A 105 8.59 -8.54 12.22
CA PHE A 105 8.72 -7.22 11.60
C PHE A 105 10.15 -6.89 11.14
N SER A 106 11.17 -7.62 11.62
CA SER A 106 12.57 -7.39 11.21
C SER A 106 12.95 -8.12 9.91
N THR A 107 12.27 -9.23 9.61
CA THR A 107 12.52 -10.05 8.41
C THR A 107 11.37 -10.01 7.40
N GLY A 108 10.17 -9.57 7.81
CA GLY A 108 8.95 -9.60 7.00
C GLY A 108 8.41 -11.01 6.74
N LEU A 109 8.95 -12.03 7.41
CA LEU A 109 8.59 -13.45 7.26
C LEU A 109 7.36 -13.81 8.11
N THR A 110 6.49 -14.64 7.54
CA THR A 110 5.30 -15.20 8.19
C THR A 110 5.45 -16.73 8.25
N ALA A 111 5.44 -17.30 9.45
CA ALA A 111 5.61 -18.74 9.69
C ALA A 111 4.66 -19.23 10.80
N PRO A 112 4.30 -20.53 10.85
CA PRO A 112 3.61 -21.09 12.00
C PRO A 112 4.48 -20.94 13.25
N LEU A 113 3.88 -20.59 14.39
CA LEU A 113 4.57 -20.41 15.67
C LEU A 113 5.06 -21.74 16.24
N ARG A 114 4.31 -22.81 15.97
CA ARG A 114 4.50 -24.20 16.37
C ARG A 114 3.61 -25.08 15.47
N ALA A 115 3.72 -26.40 15.58
CA ALA A 115 2.76 -27.32 14.97
C ALA A 115 1.92 -27.96 16.07
N THR A 116 0.58 -27.89 16.00
CA THR A 116 -0.31 -28.44 17.04
C THR A 116 -1.22 -29.58 16.56
N LYS A 117 -0.93 -30.22 15.42
CA LYS A 117 -1.76 -31.32 14.88
C LYS A 117 -1.96 -32.43 15.93
N PRO A 118 -3.21 -32.84 16.22
CA PRO A 118 -4.44 -32.55 15.47
C PRO A 118 -5.28 -31.34 15.96
N GLU A 119 -4.93 -30.69 17.07
CA GLU A 119 -5.73 -29.58 17.64
C GLU A 119 -5.57 -28.26 16.87
N SER A 120 -6.55 -27.36 16.99
CA SER A 120 -6.48 -26.01 16.41
C SER A 120 -6.37 -24.92 17.49
N GLU A 121 -5.65 -23.84 17.18
CA GLU A 121 -5.39 -22.70 18.07
C GLU A 121 -6.03 -21.42 17.53
N TYR A 122 -6.61 -20.62 18.43
CA TYR A 122 -7.29 -19.35 18.13
C TYR A 122 -6.94 -18.27 19.16
N SER A 123 -7.01 -16.98 18.80
CA SER A 123 -6.86 -15.84 19.73
C SER A 123 -5.58 -15.89 20.60
N ALA A 124 -4.40 -16.00 20.00
CA ALA A 124 -3.14 -15.98 20.75
C ALA A 124 -2.94 -14.67 21.53
N MET A 125 -2.43 -14.75 22.76
CA MET A 125 -1.97 -13.59 23.53
C MET A 125 -0.81 -13.99 24.46
N PRO A 126 0.34 -13.30 24.42
CA PRO A 126 1.40 -13.51 25.41
C PRO A 126 0.95 -13.18 26.83
N THR A 127 1.47 -13.92 27.81
CA THR A 127 1.22 -13.63 29.23
C THR A 127 1.84 -12.29 29.65
N LEU A 128 1.33 -11.74 30.76
CA LEU A 128 1.87 -10.50 31.35
C LEU A 128 3.36 -10.64 31.72
N ASP A 129 3.78 -11.80 32.22
CA ASP A 129 5.20 -12.09 32.53
C ASP A 129 6.06 -12.46 31.30
N GLY A 130 5.44 -12.64 30.13
CA GLY A 130 6.11 -12.97 28.87
C GLY A 130 6.66 -14.40 28.76
N LYS A 131 6.44 -15.28 29.74
CA LYS A 131 6.98 -16.65 29.73
C LYS A 131 6.16 -17.65 28.90
N SER A 132 4.90 -17.32 28.60
CA SER A 132 3.99 -18.20 27.88
C SER A 132 3.15 -17.43 26.86
N ILE A 133 2.49 -18.17 25.96
CA ILE A 133 1.41 -17.68 25.10
C ILE A 133 0.15 -18.46 25.45
N THR A 134 -0.92 -17.76 25.79
CA THR A 134 -2.24 -18.34 25.98
C THR A 134 -3.03 -18.27 24.67
N VAL A 135 -3.81 -19.32 24.39
CA VAL A 135 -4.66 -19.48 23.21
C VAL A 135 -6.02 -20.05 23.63
N ILE A 136 -7.00 -19.92 22.74
CA ILE A 136 -8.16 -20.82 22.73
C ILE A 136 -7.79 -22.04 21.90
N ARG A 137 -7.72 -23.22 22.54
CA ARG A 137 -7.44 -24.50 21.87
C ARG A 137 -8.74 -25.26 21.64
N VAL A 138 -8.96 -25.71 20.42
CA VAL A 138 -9.98 -26.71 20.07
C VAL A 138 -9.34 -28.07 20.33
N GLU A 139 -9.70 -28.65 21.48
CA GLU A 139 -9.24 -29.97 21.89
C GLU A 139 -9.83 -31.09 21.00
N ALA A 140 -9.29 -32.31 21.10
CA ALA A 140 -9.76 -33.47 20.31
C ALA A 140 -11.25 -33.84 20.53
N ASP A 141 -11.87 -33.40 21.64
CA ASP A 141 -13.32 -33.49 21.88
C ASP A 141 -14.12 -32.32 21.25
N SER A 142 -13.52 -31.62 20.27
CA SER A 142 -14.03 -30.42 19.58
C SER A 142 -14.37 -29.24 20.50
N THR A 143 -14.04 -29.29 21.79
CA THR A 143 -14.41 -28.25 22.74
C THR A 143 -13.33 -27.19 22.86
N GLN A 144 -13.73 -25.93 22.71
CA GLN A 144 -12.88 -24.76 22.90
C GLN A 144 -12.56 -24.52 24.38
N ARG A 145 -11.27 -24.55 24.76
CA ARG A 145 -10.79 -24.31 26.12
C ARG A 145 -9.63 -23.28 26.13
N LEU A 146 -9.45 -22.62 27.27
CA LEU A 146 -8.30 -21.73 27.49
C LEU A 146 -7.05 -22.56 27.83
N ALA A 147 -6.06 -22.56 26.94
CA ALA A 147 -4.82 -23.30 27.08
C ALA A 147 -3.60 -22.37 27.06
N GLN A 148 -2.57 -22.68 27.85
CA GLN A 148 -1.34 -21.91 27.93
C GLN A 148 -0.14 -22.76 27.51
N PHE A 149 0.64 -22.25 26.56
CA PHE A 149 1.86 -22.84 26.03
C PHE A 149 3.08 -22.10 26.58
N PRO A 150 3.92 -22.74 27.40
CA PRO A 150 5.24 -22.22 27.77
C PRO A 150 6.12 -21.91 26.56
N ASN A 151 6.91 -20.84 26.63
CA ASN A 151 7.84 -20.43 25.57
C ASN A 151 9.15 -21.25 25.56
N ASP A 152 9.39 -22.07 26.59
CA ASP A 152 10.53 -23.02 26.66
C ASP A 152 10.27 -24.34 25.91
N GLY A 153 9.04 -24.57 25.43
CA GLY A 153 8.64 -25.78 24.71
C GLY A 153 8.02 -26.88 25.59
N ALA A 154 7.80 -26.63 26.89
CA ALA A 154 7.05 -27.55 27.74
C ALA A 154 5.58 -27.72 27.28
N ALA A 155 4.94 -28.82 27.72
CA ALA A 155 3.60 -29.19 27.28
C ALA A 155 2.53 -28.14 27.70
N PRO A 156 1.50 -27.91 26.87
CA PRO A 156 0.46 -26.94 27.17
C PRO A 156 -0.40 -27.36 28.36
N THR A 157 -0.83 -26.37 29.15
CA THR A 157 -1.72 -26.57 30.30
C THR A 157 -3.08 -25.91 30.04
N VAL A 158 -4.17 -26.67 30.17
CA VAL A 158 -5.54 -26.14 30.15
C VAL A 158 -5.83 -25.47 31.49
N LEU A 159 -6.04 -24.15 31.49
CA LEU A 159 -6.14 -23.36 32.73
C LEU A 159 -7.43 -23.62 33.51
N PHE A 160 -8.57 -23.75 32.81
CA PHE A 160 -9.89 -23.90 33.43
C PHE A 160 -10.73 -25.00 32.75
N PRO A 161 -10.46 -26.30 33.01
CA PRO A 161 -11.04 -27.40 32.24
C PRO A 161 -12.58 -27.50 32.22
N ALA A 162 -13.25 -26.93 33.22
CA ALA A 162 -14.71 -26.91 33.33
C ALA A 162 -15.37 -25.64 32.74
N ILE A 163 -14.60 -24.59 32.43
CA ILE A 163 -15.10 -23.38 31.77
C ILE A 163 -15.00 -23.59 30.25
N LYS A 164 -16.15 -23.80 29.60
CA LYS A 164 -16.26 -24.13 28.18
C LYS A 164 -17.66 -23.82 27.63
N PRO A 165 -17.80 -23.50 26.32
CA PRO A 165 -16.73 -23.26 25.35
C PRO A 165 -16.21 -21.82 25.47
N VAL A 166 -14.90 -21.62 25.56
CA VAL A 166 -14.30 -20.27 25.65
C VAL A 166 -13.90 -19.77 24.27
N GLY A 167 -14.39 -18.61 23.83
CA GLY A 167 -14.09 -18.07 22.49
C GLY A 167 -13.03 -16.96 22.46
N TYR A 168 -12.99 -16.14 23.51
CA TYR A 168 -12.07 -15.01 23.66
C TYR A 168 -11.77 -14.81 25.15
N PHE A 169 -10.65 -14.15 25.48
CA PHE A 169 -10.22 -13.96 26.86
C PHE A 169 -9.39 -12.67 27.02
N ALA A 170 -9.21 -12.23 28.26
CA ALA A 170 -8.25 -11.20 28.64
C ALA A 170 -7.62 -11.53 30.00
N GLN A 171 -6.29 -11.50 30.07
CA GLN A 171 -5.56 -11.61 31.35
C GLN A 171 -5.64 -10.26 32.10
N ALA A 172 -6.15 -10.27 33.33
CA ALA A 172 -6.27 -9.06 34.16
C ALA A 172 -4.98 -8.84 34.98
N ASP A 173 -4.52 -9.90 35.64
CA ASP A 173 -3.29 -9.99 36.41
C ASP A 173 -2.70 -11.41 36.24
N ASP A 174 -1.58 -11.72 36.90
CA ASP A 174 -0.87 -12.99 36.73
C ASP A 174 -1.72 -14.22 37.11
N SER A 175 -2.76 -14.04 37.92
CA SER A 175 -3.70 -15.09 38.38
C SER A 175 -5.10 -15.00 37.74
N THR A 176 -5.60 -13.80 37.47
CA THR A 176 -7.03 -13.58 37.15
C THR A 176 -7.28 -13.44 35.64
N TRP A 177 -8.26 -14.20 35.14
CA TRP A 177 -8.66 -14.24 33.73
C TRP A 177 -10.13 -13.90 33.55
N ALA A 178 -10.43 -13.01 32.60
CA ALA A 178 -11.77 -12.76 32.09
C ALA A 178 -11.98 -13.52 30.78
N MET A 179 -13.15 -14.15 30.60
CA MET A 179 -13.43 -15.06 29.49
C MET A 179 -14.81 -14.79 28.90
N PHE A 180 -14.87 -14.71 27.57
CA PHE A 180 -16.09 -14.81 26.79
C PHE A 180 -16.43 -16.29 26.60
N VAL A 181 -17.49 -16.75 27.24
CA VAL A 181 -17.98 -18.13 27.17
C VAL A 181 -19.21 -18.19 26.28
N LEU A 182 -19.15 -19.04 25.26
CA LEU A 182 -20.19 -19.20 24.25
C LEU A 182 -21.48 -19.76 24.89
N GLY A 183 -22.62 -19.27 24.42
CA GLY A 183 -23.94 -19.68 24.85
C GLY A 183 -25.02 -18.83 24.19
N SER A 184 -26.27 -19.07 24.57
CA SER A 184 -27.44 -18.27 24.15
C SER A 184 -28.22 -17.83 25.40
N PRO A 185 -27.89 -16.67 26.00
CA PRO A 185 -26.87 -15.71 25.61
C PRO A 185 -25.44 -16.15 26.00
N ALA A 186 -24.43 -15.52 25.37
CA ALA A 186 -23.03 -15.64 25.78
C ALA A 186 -22.77 -14.91 27.12
N THR A 187 -21.77 -15.36 27.87
CA THR A 187 -21.46 -14.82 29.22
C THR A 187 -20.01 -14.35 29.35
N LEU A 188 -19.80 -13.34 30.19
CA LEU A 188 -18.49 -12.95 30.71
C LEU A 188 -18.27 -13.67 32.04
N GLN A 189 -17.23 -14.49 32.12
CA GLN A 189 -16.86 -15.22 33.33
C GLN A 189 -15.48 -14.80 33.82
N LEU A 190 -15.30 -14.75 35.14
CA LEU A 190 -14.00 -14.55 35.78
C LEU A 190 -13.55 -15.81 36.51
N ALA A 191 -12.26 -16.14 36.42
CA ALA A 191 -11.65 -17.24 37.18
C ALA A 191 -10.21 -16.90 37.58
N ARG A 192 -9.64 -17.69 38.51
CA ARG A 192 -8.28 -17.49 39.04
C ARG A 192 -7.48 -18.76 39.14
N THR A 193 -6.19 -18.69 38.84
CA THR A 193 -5.20 -19.71 39.19
C THR A 193 -4.61 -19.41 40.57
N GLY A 194 -4.75 -20.32 41.54
CA GLY A 194 -4.32 -20.05 42.93
C GLY A 194 -4.47 -21.26 43.85
N ALA A 195 -3.74 -21.24 44.97
CA ALA A 195 -3.58 -22.40 45.86
C ALA A 195 -4.75 -22.58 46.86
N GLY A 196 -5.60 -23.58 46.61
CA GLY A 196 -6.55 -24.12 47.59
C GLY A 196 -8.02 -23.81 47.30
N ARG A 197 -8.74 -24.86 46.85
CA ARG A 197 -10.20 -24.95 46.58
C ARG A 197 -10.74 -24.23 45.33
N GLU A 198 -11.14 -25.05 44.37
CA GLU A 198 -12.49 -25.03 43.76
C GLU A 198 -12.97 -23.81 42.94
N GLN A 199 -12.12 -22.83 42.58
CA GLN A 199 -12.44 -21.92 41.45
C GLN A 199 -12.13 -22.55 40.08
N THR A 200 -12.57 -23.80 39.88
CA THR A 200 -12.60 -24.48 38.58
C THR A 200 -13.81 -24.10 37.74
N THR A 201 -14.88 -23.61 38.38
CA THR A 201 -16.06 -23.00 37.75
C THR A 201 -15.91 -21.49 37.67
N GLY A 202 -16.35 -20.89 36.56
CA GLY A 202 -16.25 -19.45 36.32
C GLY A 202 -17.36 -18.67 37.01
N GLU A 203 -17.01 -17.55 37.65
CA GLU A 203 -17.96 -16.60 38.21
C GLU A 203 -18.60 -15.79 37.07
N VAL A 204 -19.90 -15.97 36.80
CA VAL A 204 -20.61 -15.22 35.75
C VAL A 204 -20.80 -13.77 36.19
N ILE A 205 -20.04 -12.87 35.56
CA ILE A 205 -20.05 -11.43 35.85
C ILE A 205 -21.14 -10.70 35.04
N ALA A 206 -21.35 -11.10 33.78
CA ALA A 206 -22.34 -10.50 32.90
C ALA A 206 -22.87 -11.48 31.85
N SER A 207 -24.09 -11.25 31.38
CA SER A 207 -24.77 -12.02 30.33
C SER A 207 -25.07 -11.14 29.11
N ASN A 208 -25.21 -11.77 27.95
CA ASN A 208 -25.36 -11.10 26.64
C ASN A 208 -24.20 -10.13 26.34
N VAL A 209 -22.98 -10.63 26.46
CA VAL A 209 -21.75 -9.88 26.17
C VAL A 209 -21.28 -10.09 24.73
N GLY A 210 -20.41 -9.20 24.26
CA GLY A 210 -19.70 -9.31 22.99
C GLY A 210 -18.32 -9.96 23.12
N ARG A 211 -17.75 -10.33 21.97
CA ARG A 211 -16.49 -11.06 21.84
C ARG A 211 -15.23 -10.24 22.14
N SER A 212 -15.35 -8.91 22.13
CA SER A 212 -14.24 -8.00 22.35
C SER A 212 -14.08 -7.74 23.85
N LEU A 213 -13.03 -8.32 24.44
CA LEU A 213 -12.58 -8.05 25.81
C LEU A 213 -11.06 -7.92 25.86
N HIS A 214 -10.59 -6.93 26.63
CA HIS A 214 -9.20 -6.46 26.63
C HIS A 214 -8.79 -5.97 28.01
N ARG A 215 -7.56 -6.20 28.42
CA ARG A 215 -6.96 -5.54 29.59
C ARG A 215 -6.77 -4.05 29.28
N ILE A 216 -7.24 -3.15 30.15
CA ILE A 216 -7.02 -1.71 30.00
C ILE A 216 -5.54 -1.41 30.33
N PRO A 217 -4.75 -0.82 29.41
CA PRO A 217 -3.32 -0.61 29.61
C PRO A 217 -2.97 0.07 30.93
N GLY A 218 -1.87 -0.36 31.56
CA GLY A 218 -1.42 0.15 32.86
C GLY A 218 -2.25 -0.27 34.08
N THR A 219 -3.34 -1.04 33.93
CA THR A 219 -4.22 -1.42 35.06
C THR A 219 -4.68 -2.87 35.00
N ALA A 220 -5.14 -3.43 36.13
CA ALA A 220 -5.76 -4.76 36.16
C ALA A 220 -7.20 -4.81 35.62
N HIS A 221 -7.80 -3.68 35.25
CA HIS A 221 -9.18 -3.65 34.76
C HIS A 221 -9.30 -4.31 33.39
N VAL A 222 -10.43 -4.97 33.14
CA VAL A 222 -10.79 -5.51 31.82
C VAL A 222 -11.91 -4.66 31.25
N SER A 223 -11.75 -4.17 30.02
CA SER A 223 -12.88 -3.67 29.24
C SER A 223 -13.53 -4.81 28.46
N TYR A 224 -14.85 -4.82 28.35
CA TYR A 224 -15.61 -5.79 27.54
C TYR A 224 -16.80 -5.11 26.87
N VAL A 225 -17.37 -5.72 25.83
CA VAL A 225 -18.60 -5.22 25.22
C VAL A 225 -19.84 -5.81 25.87
N GLN A 226 -20.76 -4.96 26.31
CA GLN A 226 -22.12 -5.34 26.72
C GLN A 226 -23.08 -5.13 25.55
N LYS A 227 -23.80 -6.19 25.15
CA LYS A 227 -24.84 -6.07 24.12
C LYS A 227 -26.16 -5.71 24.79
N GLY A 228 -26.54 -4.44 24.69
CA GLY A 228 -27.90 -3.97 24.93
C GLY A 228 -28.81 -4.24 23.73
N GLY A 229 -30.05 -3.72 23.77
CA GLY A 229 -31.03 -3.89 22.70
C GLY A 229 -30.64 -3.19 21.40
N ALA A 230 -30.91 -1.88 21.29
CA ALA A 230 -30.57 -1.09 20.10
C ALA A 230 -29.12 -0.54 20.10
N THR A 231 -28.48 -0.50 21.27
CA THR A 231 -27.14 0.09 21.49
C THR A 231 -26.28 -0.85 22.31
N TRP A 232 -25.03 -1.02 21.90
CA TRP A 232 -24.01 -1.79 22.62
C TRP A 232 -23.01 -0.83 23.27
N TYR A 233 -22.38 -1.25 24.35
CA TYR A 233 -21.51 -0.39 25.15
C TYR A 233 -20.16 -1.05 25.41
N VAL A 234 -19.08 -0.27 25.39
CA VAL A 234 -17.83 -0.67 26.04
C VAL A 234 -17.98 -0.43 27.53
N MET A 235 -17.84 -1.50 28.30
CA MET A 235 -17.86 -1.50 29.77
C MET A 235 -16.43 -1.65 30.31
N ARG A 236 -16.24 -1.33 31.59
CA ARG A 236 -15.05 -1.63 32.40
C ARG A 236 -15.48 -2.50 33.58
N LEU A 237 -14.73 -3.58 33.81
CA LEU A 237 -14.78 -4.44 34.98
C LEU A 237 -13.55 -4.21 35.86
N ASP A 238 -13.76 -4.05 37.16
CA ASP A 238 -12.76 -4.29 38.20
C ASP A 238 -12.79 -5.78 38.62
N PRO A 239 -11.72 -6.56 38.36
CA PRO A 239 -11.70 -7.99 38.67
C PRO A 239 -11.68 -8.30 40.18
N VAL A 240 -11.39 -7.31 41.03
CA VAL A 240 -11.39 -7.45 42.49
C VAL A 240 -12.76 -7.08 43.04
N SER A 241 -13.19 -5.82 42.88
CA SER A 241 -14.44 -5.31 43.47
C SER A 241 -15.72 -5.68 42.70
N ARG A 242 -15.57 -6.18 41.47
CA ARG A 242 -16.64 -6.57 40.52
C ARG A 242 -17.53 -5.42 40.05
N ARG A 243 -17.14 -4.19 40.39
CA ARG A 243 -17.72 -2.97 39.88
C ARG A 243 -17.67 -2.94 38.34
N LEU A 244 -18.81 -2.60 37.76
CA LEU A 244 -19.00 -2.38 36.32
C LEU A 244 -19.23 -0.88 36.07
N ASP A 245 -18.43 -0.28 35.19
CA ASP A 245 -18.65 1.10 34.69
C ASP A 245 -18.94 1.08 33.19
N THR A 246 -19.91 1.87 32.73
CA THR A 246 -20.03 2.19 31.29
C THR A 246 -18.94 3.16 30.88
N LEU A 247 -18.23 2.90 29.77
CA LEU A 247 -17.23 3.80 29.22
C LEU A 247 -17.80 4.65 28.07
N ILE A 248 -18.35 3.99 27.05
CA ILE A 248 -18.86 4.65 25.84
C ILE A 248 -19.84 3.74 25.07
N ALA A 249 -20.81 4.33 24.37
CA ALA A 249 -21.67 3.63 23.42
C ALA A 249 -20.91 3.33 22.11
N LEU A 250 -21.05 2.14 21.56
CA LEU A 250 -20.41 1.75 20.30
C LEU A 250 -21.13 2.33 19.08
N PRO A 251 -20.41 2.60 17.97
CA PRO A 251 -21.04 2.84 16.67
C PRO A 251 -21.92 1.65 16.25
N LYS A 252 -22.99 1.92 15.49
CA LYS A 252 -23.98 0.90 15.12
C LYS A 252 -23.35 -0.19 14.25
N GLY A 253 -23.29 -1.41 14.79
CA GLY A 253 -22.71 -2.57 14.11
C GLY A 253 -21.24 -2.83 14.45
N SER A 254 -20.59 -1.96 15.22
CA SER A 254 -19.24 -2.18 15.76
C SER A 254 -19.28 -3.08 16.99
N GLU A 255 -18.22 -3.88 17.16
CA GLU A 255 -18.01 -4.73 18.33
C GLU A 255 -16.54 -4.80 18.75
N ASP A 256 -15.63 -4.90 17.78
CA ASP A 256 -14.21 -5.04 18.07
C ASP A 256 -13.55 -3.67 18.32
N VAL A 257 -12.93 -3.52 19.50
CA VAL A 257 -12.19 -2.32 19.91
C VAL A 257 -10.76 -2.69 20.29
N ALA A 258 -9.85 -1.73 20.35
CA ALA A 258 -8.52 -1.90 20.95
C ALA A 258 -8.08 -0.63 21.71
N TRP A 259 -7.26 -0.79 22.75
CA TRP A 259 -6.69 0.34 23.50
C TRP A 259 -5.34 0.74 22.92
N VAL A 260 -5.16 2.04 22.62
CA VAL A 260 -3.86 2.63 22.23
C VAL A 260 -3.03 3.00 23.46
N ASP A 261 -3.70 3.39 24.54
CA ASP A 261 -3.15 3.71 25.85
C ASP A 261 -4.26 3.49 26.93
N SER A 262 -4.08 3.95 28.17
CA SER A 262 -5.10 3.77 29.23
C SER A 262 -6.34 4.68 29.09
N THR A 263 -6.32 5.62 28.14
CA THR A 263 -7.33 6.66 27.89
C THR A 263 -7.92 6.62 26.49
N THR A 264 -7.19 6.14 25.48
CA THR A 264 -7.59 6.15 24.07
C THR A 264 -8.02 4.76 23.58
N LEU A 265 -9.26 4.63 23.09
CA LEU A 265 -9.77 3.46 22.36
C LEU A 265 -9.80 3.75 20.85
N VAL A 266 -9.66 2.69 20.05
CA VAL A 266 -10.01 2.67 18.62
C VAL A 266 -11.04 1.58 18.31
N VAL A 267 -11.85 1.79 17.28
CA VAL A 267 -12.94 0.90 16.83
C VAL A 267 -13.02 0.86 15.31
N GLY A 268 -13.40 -0.28 14.75
CA GLY A 268 -13.78 -0.43 13.33
C GLY A 268 -15.30 -0.31 13.12
N SER A 269 -15.72 0.41 12.08
CA SER A 269 -17.13 0.57 11.70
C SER A 269 -17.25 0.58 10.17
N GLY A 270 -17.54 -0.58 9.57
CA GLY A 270 -17.49 -0.75 8.11
C GLY A 270 -16.04 -0.61 7.62
N ALA A 271 -15.74 0.42 6.82
CA ALA A 271 -14.39 0.78 6.41
C ALA A 271 -13.74 1.87 7.31
N GLN A 272 -14.49 2.46 8.24
CA GLN A 272 -13.98 3.56 9.07
C GLN A 272 -13.26 3.08 10.32
N LEU A 273 -12.12 3.68 10.60
CA LEU A 273 -11.48 3.65 11.92
C LEU A 273 -11.85 4.92 12.68
N MET A 274 -12.29 4.78 13.92
CA MET A 274 -12.63 5.89 14.81
C MET A 274 -11.89 5.74 16.14
N GLN A 275 -11.59 6.85 16.81
CA GLN A 275 -11.07 6.88 18.18
C GLN A 275 -12.06 7.51 19.17
N TRP A 276 -11.97 7.07 20.42
CA TRP A 276 -12.62 7.69 21.58
C TRP A 276 -11.58 7.94 22.66
N ARG A 277 -11.76 9.00 23.46
CA ARG A 277 -10.93 9.26 24.63
C ARG A 277 -11.76 9.29 25.91
N ARG A 278 -11.21 8.72 26.97
CA ARG A 278 -11.80 8.71 28.31
C ARG A 278 -12.18 10.13 28.75
N GLY A 279 -13.48 10.38 28.85
CA GLY A 279 -14.06 11.68 29.19
C GLY A 279 -14.77 12.41 28.05
N THR A 280 -14.64 11.96 26.79
CA THR A 280 -15.46 12.47 25.67
C THR A 280 -16.74 11.64 25.50
N THR A 281 -17.77 12.21 24.90
CA THR A 281 -19.06 11.55 24.61
C THR A 281 -19.16 10.98 23.20
N GLU A 282 -18.21 11.31 22.32
CA GLU A 282 -18.27 11.02 20.88
C GLU A 282 -17.04 10.26 20.37
N TRP A 283 -17.21 9.60 19.23
CA TRP A 283 -16.15 8.97 18.45
C TRP A 283 -15.68 9.91 17.33
N LYS A 284 -14.39 10.20 17.28
CA LYS A 284 -13.74 11.02 16.23
C LYS A 284 -13.15 10.10 15.17
N SER A 285 -13.43 10.33 13.89
CA SER A 285 -12.81 9.56 12.81
C SER A 285 -11.27 9.72 12.81
N LEU A 286 -10.56 8.60 12.60
CA LEU A 286 -9.12 8.56 12.31
C LEU A 286 -8.84 8.46 10.81
N GLY A 287 -9.78 7.91 10.03
CA GLY A 287 -9.70 7.71 8.60
C GLY A 287 -10.66 6.64 8.10
N ASP A 288 -10.83 6.56 6.78
CA ASP A 288 -11.70 5.60 6.10
C ASP A 288 -10.85 4.72 5.18
N LEU A 289 -10.68 3.43 5.51
CA LEU A 289 -9.79 2.52 4.79
C LEU A 289 -10.35 2.03 3.45
N ALA A 290 -11.49 2.56 3.00
CA ALA A 290 -11.96 2.38 1.64
C ALA A 290 -10.93 2.85 0.58
N PHE A 291 -10.03 3.80 0.90
CA PHE A 291 -8.92 4.19 0.02
C PHE A 291 -7.91 3.05 -0.24
N ALA A 292 -7.84 2.07 0.67
CA ALA A 292 -7.01 0.87 0.55
C ALA A 292 -7.85 -0.36 0.15
N HIS A 293 -9.06 -0.13 -0.38
CA HIS A 293 -10.07 -1.13 -0.72
C HIS A 293 -10.45 -2.07 0.44
N LEU A 294 -10.36 -1.60 1.70
CA LEU A 294 -10.72 -2.41 2.86
C LEU A 294 -12.14 -2.11 3.34
N ALA A 295 -12.86 -3.17 3.72
CA ALA A 295 -14.17 -3.08 4.36
C ALA A 295 -14.27 -4.07 5.52
N ASN A 296 -15.40 -4.00 6.24
CA ASN A 296 -15.74 -4.92 7.33
C ASN A 296 -14.60 -5.08 8.35
N ILE A 297 -14.03 -3.95 8.78
CA ILE A 297 -12.97 -3.88 9.79
C ILE A 297 -13.48 -4.50 11.09
N THR A 298 -12.75 -5.52 11.55
CA THR A 298 -13.03 -6.32 12.74
C THR A 298 -11.71 -6.70 13.43
N ARG A 299 -11.80 -7.31 14.63
CA ARG A 299 -10.69 -7.80 15.47
C ARG A 299 -9.43 -6.90 15.45
N LEU A 300 -9.52 -5.76 16.12
CA LEU A 300 -8.40 -4.82 16.26
C LEU A 300 -7.46 -5.25 17.40
N ALA A 301 -6.17 -4.98 17.23
CA ALA A 301 -5.16 -5.05 18.29
C ALA A 301 -4.14 -3.92 18.13
N VAL A 302 -3.58 -3.41 19.22
CA VAL A 302 -2.53 -2.38 19.20
C VAL A 302 -1.28 -2.93 19.88
N SER A 303 -0.11 -2.58 19.37
CA SER A 303 1.17 -3.03 19.94
C SER A 303 1.40 -2.47 21.35
N PRO A 304 2.13 -3.18 22.23
CA PRO A 304 2.46 -2.69 23.59
C PRO A 304 3.13 -1.31 23.64
N ASN A 305 3.86 -0.91 22.60
CA ASN A 305 4.46 0.42 22.47
C ASN A 305 3.54 1.47 21.79
N GLY A 306 2.35 1.08 21.33
CA GLY A 306 1.36 1.90 20.63
C GLY A 306 1.82 2.44 19.28
N GLN A 307 2.83 1.84 18.64
CA GLN A 307 3.31 2.24 17.31
C GLN A 307 2.60 1.54 16.16
N TRP A 308 1.86 0.46 16.42
CA TRP A 308 1.21 -0.34 15.39
C TRP A 308 -0.23 -0.69 15.77
N LEU A 309 -1.12 -0.60 14.80
CA LEU A 309 -2.48 -1.14 14.82
C LEU A 309 -2.52 -2.32 13.86
N ALA A 310 -2.88 -3.49 14.36
CA ALA A 310 -3.30 -4.61 13.52
C ALA A 310 -4.82 -4.70 13.51
N LEU A 311 -5.38 -5.07 12.37
CA LEU A 311 -6.82 -5.28 12.21
C LEU A 311 -7.09 -6.41 11.22
N VAL A 312 -8.28 -6.99 11.32
CA VAL A 312 -8.83 -7.89 10.30
C VAL A 312 -9.76 -7.07 9.42
N ALA A 313 -9.61 -7.16 8.10
CA ALA A 313 -10.56 -6.58 7.15
C ALA A 313 -10.85 -7.57 6.03
N GLU A 314 -12.04 -7.46 5.46
CA GLU A 314 -12.31 -8.07 4.16
C GLU A 314 -11.71 -7.15 3.10
N PRO A 315 -10.76 -7.63 2.26
CA PRO A 315 -10.43 -6.93 1.04
C PRO A 315 -11.72 -6.84 0.21
N GLN A 316 -12.18 -5.63 -0.11
CA GLN A 316 -13.28 -5.50 -1.06
C GLN A 316 -12.84 -6.20 -2.35
N SER A 317 -13.75 -6.97 -2.94
CA SER A 317 -13.48 -7.66 -4.19
C SER A 317 -13.29 -6.63 -5.31
N ARG A 318 -12.05 -6.18 -5.50
CA ARG A 318 -11.56 -5.55 -6.73
C ARG A 318 -12.15 -6.32 -7.89
N ALA A 319 -12.74 -5.62 -8.85
CA ALA A 319 -13.48 -6.23 -9.94
C ALA A 319 -12.51 -7.05 -10.83
N ALA A 320 -12.32 -8.33 -10.48
CA ALA A 320 -11.26 -9.19 -11.00
C ALA A 320 -11.57 -9.76 -12.39
N ALA A 321 -12.02 -8.91 -13.30
CA ALA A 321 -11.64 -9.01 -14.70
C ALA A 321 -10.46 -8.05 -14.91
N PRO A 322 -9.27 -8.49 -15.36
CA PRO A 322 -8.32 -7.55 -15.92
C PRO A 322 -9.03 -6.82 -17.09
N SER A 323 -8.99 -5.49 -17.10
CA SER A 323 -9.59 -4.73 -18.20
C SER A 323 -9.04 -5.24 -19.54
N PRO A 324 -9.87 -5.47 -20.57
CA PRO A 324 -9.46 -6.12 -21.81
C PRO A 324 -8.44 -5.33 -22.66
N LEU A 325 -7.96 -4.17 -22.17
CA LEU A 325 -6.73 -3.55 -22.65
C LEU A 325 -5.50 -4.35 -22.20
N ALA A 326 -5.27 -4.47 -20.88
CA ALA A 326 -3.99 -4.91 -20.32
C ALA A 326 -3.53 -6.30 -20.78
N THR A 327 -4.46 -7.26 -20.85
CA THR A 327 -4.21 -8.65 -21.30
C THR A 327 -4.04 -8.78 -22.82
N LYS A 328 -4.21 -7.70 -23.60
CA LYS A 328 -4.07 -7.68 -25.06
C LYS A 328 -2.90 -6.83 -25.57
N MET A 329 -1.99 -6.38 -24.69
CA MET A 329 -0.89 -5.48 -25.10
C MET A 329 0.41 -6.26 -25.32
N PRO A 330 0.80 -6.59 -26.57
CA PRO A 330 2.13 -7.11 -26.88
C PRO A 330 3.16 -5.99 -26.69
N VAL A 331 3.68 -5.88 -25.47
CA VAL A 331 4.89 -5.15 -25.15
C VAL A 331 5.99 -6.18 -24.96
N ASP A 332 7.02 -6.12 -25.81
CA ASP A 332 8.20 -6.99 -25.72
C ASP A 332 8.79 -6.98 -24.29
N ARG A 333 9.37 -8.11 -23.86
CA ARG A 333 10.25 -8.11 -22.68
C ARG A 333 11.43 -7.18 -22.98
N ILE A 334 11.71 -6.25 -22.08
CA ILE A 334 12.87 -5.37 -22.14
C ILE A 334 14.14 -6.22 -22.01
N ASP A 335 15.10 -6.01 -22.91
CA ASP A 335 16.35 -6.75 -22.93
C ASP A 335 17.31 -6.25 -21.83
N ALA A 336 17.63 -7.14 -20.90
CA ALA A 336 18.59 -6.88 -19.83
C ALA A 336 19.99 -6.55 -20.37
N ALA A 337 20.42 -7.12 -21.51
CA ALA A 337 21.71 -6.75 -22.12
C ALA A 337 21.69 -5.32 -22.67
N SER A 338 20.53 -4.87 -23.20
CA SER A 338 20.30 -3.48 -23.60
C SER A 338 20.33 -2.52 -22.41
N VAL A 339 19.62 -2.86 -21.34
CA VAL A 339 19.63 -2.10 -20.08
C VAL A 339 21.07 -1.97 -19.53
N LYS A 340 21.80 -3.09 -19.38
CA LYS A 340 23.19 -3.10 -18.90
C LYS A 340 24.13 -2.25 -19.74
N ARG A 341 24.03 -2.35 -21.06
CA ARG A 341 24.86 -1.57 -21.99
C ARG A 341 24.55 -0.08 -21.89
N ASN A 342 23.28 0.30 -21.81
CA ASN A 342 22.88 1.71 -21.80
C ASN A 342 23.26 2.38 -20.45
N ILE A 343 23.04 1.68 -19.32
CA ILE A 343 23.36 2.24 -18.00
C ILE A 343 24.88 2.45 -17.83
N GLY A 344 25.69 1.47 -18.27
CA GLY A 344 27.15 1.58 -18.33
C GLY A 344 27.69 2.55 -19.40
N ILE A 345 26.84 3.27 -20.13
CA ILE A 345 27.23 4.41 -20.98
C ILE A 345 26.83 5.75 -20.33
N LEU A 346 25.63 5.85 -19.75
CA LEU A 346 25.18 7.09 -19.09
C LEU A 346 25.87 7.35 -17.75
N ALA A 347 26.14 6.30 -16.98
CA ALA A 347 26.81 6.34 -15.68
C ALA A 347 28.24 5.77 -15.79
N ALA A 348 29.04 6.36 -16.67
CA ALA A 348 30.47 6.10 -16.80
C ALA A 348 31.25 7.40 -16.69
N ASP A 349 32.48 7.35 -16.17
CA ASP A 349 33.38 8.50 -15.94
C ASP A 349 33.47 9.47 -17.13
N SER A 350 33.38 8.92 -18.34
CA SER A 350 33.33 9.66 -19.61
C SER A 350 32.12 10.59 -19.77
N MET A 351 31.19 10.59 -18.82
CA MET A 351 30.04 11.50 -18.68
C MET A 351 30.20 12.49 -17.50
N GLU A 352 31.34 12.50 -16.79
CA GLU A 352 31.72 13.49 -15.75
C GLU A 352 30.63 13.76 -14.69
N GLY A 353 29.83 12.74 -14.35
CA GLY A 353 28.68 12.85 -13.43
C GLY A 353 27.57 13.83 -13.88
N ARG A 354 27.53 14.18 -15.17
CA ARG A 354 26.41 14.88 -15.86
C ARG A 354 25.92 16.22 -15.27
N MET A 355 26.69 16.90 -14.40
CA MET A 355 26.33 18.19 -13.77
C MET A 355 25.72 19.20 -14.75
N THR A 356 24.65 19.89 -14.35
CA THR A 356 23.96 20.85 -15.21
C THR A 356 24.89 21.93 -15.80
N GLY A 357 24.91 21.99 -17.15
CA GLY A 357 25.76 22.85 -17.96
C GLY A 357 27.18 22.31 -18.24
N SER A 358 27.51 21.09 -17.81
CA SER A 358 28.83 20.48 -18.02
C SER A 358 28.98 19.81 -19.41
N ARG A 359 30.24 19.54 -19.79
CA ARG A 359 30.59 18.71 -20.95
C ARG A 359 30.10 17.27 -20.79
N GLY A 360 30.04 16.78 -19.56
CA GLY A 360 29.41 15.51 -19.19
C GLY A 360 27.93 15.47 -19.57
N GLN A 361 27.17 16.48 -19.14
CA GLN A 361 25.75 16.61 -19.46
C GLN A 361 25.49 16.65 -20.97
N GLU A 362 26.25 17.45 -21.72
CA GLU A 362 26.04 17.57 -23.16
C GLU A 362 26.32 16.25 -23.91
N ARG A 363 27.28 15.43 -23.45
CA ARG A 363 27.48 14.06 -23.97
C ARG A 363 26.28 13.15 -23.70
N ALA A 364 25.71 13.19 -22.48
CA ALA A 364 24.51 12.43 -22.15
C ALA A 364 23.31 12.87 -23.00
N ALA A 365 23.14 14.17 -23.24
CA ALA A 365 22.09 14.70 -24.10
C ALA A 365 22.25 14.29 -25.57
N ILE A 366 23.48 14.36 -26.12
CA ILE A 366 23.80 13.84 -27.46
C ILE A 366 23.56 12.33 -27.56
N TRP A 367 23.79 11.57 -26.49
CA TRP A 367 23.46 10.14 -26.44
C TRP A 367 21.94 9.92 -26.49
N LEU A 368 21.17 10.64 -25.67
CA LEU A 368 19.69 10.58 -25.66
C LEU A 368 19.09 10.88 -27.04
N GLU A 369 19.54 11.96 -27.70
CA GLU A 369 19.15 12.27 -29.08
C GLU A 369 19.39 11.11 -30.05
N LYS A 370 20.57 10.47 -29.97
CA LYS A 370 20.93 9.35 -30.83
C LYS A 370 20.04 8.13 -30.55
N GLN A 371 19.68 7.86 -29.29
CA GLN A 371 18.75 6.79 -28.94
C GLN A 371 17.35 7.05 -29.49
N TYR A 372 16.77 8.24 -29.26
CA TYR A 372 15.42 8.58 -29.74
C TYR A 372 15.35 8.62 -31.27
N ARG A 373 16.39 9.15 -31.93
CA ARG A 373 16.49 9.18 -33.41
C ARG A 373 16.64 7.78 -34.00
N ALA A 374 17.45 6.91 -33.40
CA ALA A 374 17.60 5.51 -33.83
C ALA A 374 16.34 4.67 -33.58
N ALA A 375 15.55 5.00 -32.56
CA ALA A 375 14.23 4.42 -32.31
C ALA A 375 13.10 5.00 -33.20
N GLY A 376 13.40 6.01 -34.03
CA GLY A 376 12.43 6.59 -34.98
C GLY A 376 11.42 7.57 -34.36
N LEU A 377 11.68 8.11 -33.16
CA LEU A 377 10.78 9.07 -32.53
C LEU A 377 10.80 10.42 -33.28
N THR A 378 9.67 11.13 -33.21
CA THR A 378 9.58 12.49 -33.74
C THR A 378 10.26 13.45 -32.75
N PRO A 379 11.15 14.36 -33.20
CA PRO A 379 11.72 15.38 -32.31
C PRO A 379 10.63 16.31 -31.77
N ALA A 380 10.71 16.70 -30.50
CA ALA A 380 9.70 17.52 -29.84
C ALA A 380 10.23 18.82 -29.21
N GLY A 381 11.53 19.10 -29.36
CA GLY A 381 12.18 20.33 -28.87
C GLY A 381 12.06 21.51 -29.84
N ASP A 382 12.84 22.56 -29.57
CA ASP A 382 12.83 23.83 -30.29
C ASP A 382 12.99 23.61 -31.79
N SER A 383 12.15 24.27 -32.59
CA SER A 383 12.24 24.29 -34.06
C SER A 383 12.33 22.92 -34.74
N GLY A 384 11.76 21.87 -34.13
CA GLY A 384 11.81 20.50 -34.66
C GLY A 384 13.13 19.77 -34.39
N THR A 385 13.94 20.26 -33.45
CA THR A 385 15.08 19.51 -32.88
C THR A 385 14.63 18.61 -31.73
N PHE A 386 15.55 17.83 -31.15
CA PHE A 386 15.30 17.10 -29.91
C PHE A 386 15.58 17.92 -28.65
N ARG A 387 16.02 19.19 -28.75
CA ARG A 387 16.47 19.99 -27.61
C ARG A 387 15.52 21.15 -27.34
N GLN A 388 15.08 21.30 -26.10
CA GLN A 388 14.50 22.56 -25.61
C GLN A 388 15.58 23.28 -24.83
N HIS A 389 16.18 24.32 -25.41
CA HIS A 389 17.29 25.04 -24.80
C HIS A 389 16.80 25.92 -23.65
N ILE A 390 17.62 26.02 -22.60
CA ILE A 390 17.30 26.77 -21.38
C ILE A 390 18.41 27.82 -21.14
N PRO A 391 18.06 29.10 -20.99
CA PRO A 391 19.02 30.15 -20.71
C PRO A 391 19.44 30.11 -19.23
N LEU A 392 20.59 29.47 -18.96
CA LEU A 392 21.24 29.50 -17.65
C LEU A 392 22.46 30.42 -17.66
N ARG A 393 22.89 30.85 -16.48
CA ARG A 393 24.16 31.55 -16.28
C ARG A 393 24.99 30.92 -15.19
N ILE A 394 26.29 31.16 -15.26
CA ILE A 394 27.21 30.91 -14.15
C ILE A 394 27.04 32.06 -13.15
N ALA A 395 26.67 31.72 -11.93
CA ALA A 395 26.62 32.63 -10.79
C ALA A 395 27.68 32.22 -9.75
N GLN A 396 28.19 33.20 -9.00
CA GLN A 396 28.99 32.86 -7.82
C GLN A 396 28.11 32.22 -6.71
N GLY A 397 28.76 31.44 -5.86
CA GLY A 397 28.17 30.84 -4.67
C GLY A 397 27.66 31.88 -3.66
N PRO A 398 26.95 31.42 -2.61
CA PRO A 398 26.62 32.29 -1.48
C PRO A 398 27.90 32.77 -0.78
N ALA A 399 27.80 33.90 -0.06
CA ALA A 399 28.96 34.59 0.53
C ALA A 399 29.76 33.77 1.57
N ASN A 400 29.20 32.67 2.06
CA ASN A 400 29.86 31.69 2.95
C ASN A 400 30.58 30.55 2.20
N ALA A 401 30.58 30.55 0.87
CA ALA A 401 31.35 29.63 0.02
C ALA A 401 31.93 30.35 -1.23
N PRO A 402 32.73 31.42 -1.06
CA PRO A 402 33.33 32.15 -2.17
C PRO A 402 34.26 31.23 -2.98
N GLY A 403 34.29 31.43 -4.31
CA GLY A 403 35.08 30.62 -5.24
C GLY A 403 34.33 29.46 -5.89
N ARG A 404 33.31 28.87 -5.25
CA ARG A 404 32.43 27.91 -5.94
C ARG A 404 31.45 28.65 -6.84
N THR A 405 31.38 28.25 -8.11
CA THR A 405 30.36 28.69 -9.07
C THR A 405 29.17 27.73 -9.08
N ARG A 406 28.02 28.19 -9.59
CA ARG A 406 26.81 27.36 -9.75
C ARG A 406 25.97 27.82 -10.96
N PRO A 407 25.22 26.91 -11.59
CA PRO A 407 24.15 27.29 -12.52
C PRO A 407 23.08 28.14 -11.82
N ALA A 408 22.51 29.11 -12.54
CA ALA A 408 21.36 29.89 -12.12
C ALA A 408 20.47 30.22 -13.33
N PRO A 409 19.14 30.25 -13.20
CA PRO A 409 18.24 30.57 -14.31
C PRO A 409 18.32 32.05 -14.70
N VAL A 410 18.10 32.31 -15.99
CA VAL A 410 17.91 33.66 -16.55
C VAL A 410 16.45 33.80 -17.00
N ALA A 411 15.89 35.01 -16.90
CA ALA A 411 14.46 35.23 -17.16
C ALA A 411 14.05 35.05 -18.63
N SER A 412 14.95 35.32 -19.57
CA SER A 412 14.70 35.23 -21.02
C SER A 412 16.00 35.10 -21.81
N TRP A 413 15.89 34.72 -23.09
CA TRP A 413 17.04 34.71 -24.02
C TRP A 413 17.65 36.11 -24.20
N ALA A 414 16.85 37.18 -24.29
CA ALA A 414 17.38 38.54 -24.40
C ALA A 414 18.25 38.94 -23.18
N ALA A 415 17.87 38.52 -21.97
CA ALA A 415 18.68 38.73 -20.77
C ALA A 415 19.92 37.82 -20.72
N TRP A 416 19.87 36.65 -21.36
CA TRP A 416 21.04 35.75 -21.53
C TRP A 416 22.03 36.32 -22.55
N ASP A 417 21.53 36.94 -23.62
CA ASP A 417 22.32 37.57 -24.66
C ASP A 417 22.98 38.90 -24.24
N SER A 418 22.54 39.49 -23.12
CA SER A 418 23.26 40.61 -22.47
C SER A 418 24.41 40.18 -21.55
N LEU A 419 24.55 38.88 -21.24
CA LEU A 419 25.62 38.40 -20.34
C LEU A 419 26.98 38.39 -21.04
N PRO A 420 28.10 38.60 -20.30
CA PRO A 420 29.43 38.25 -20.77
C PRO A 420 29.52 36.76 -21.14
N ALA A 421 30.30 36.43 -22.17
CA ALA A 421 30.30 35.09 -22.79
C ALA A 421 30.73 33.99 -21.80
N GLU A 422 31.65 34.30 -20.90
CA GLU A 422 32.14 33.43 -19.84
C GLU A 422 31.12 33.17 -18.71
N GLN A 423 30.03 33.95 -18.65
CA GLN A 423 28.91 33.74 -17.73
C GLN A 423 27.74 32.97 -18.39
N ARG A 424 27.76 32.79 -19.71
CA ARG A 424 26.67 32.15 -20.46
C ARG A 424 26.76 30.62 -20.35
N LEU A 425 25.77 30.00 -19.72
CA LEU A 425 25.68 28.55 -19.60
C LEU A 425 24.57 28.03 -20.53
N ARG A 426 24.89 27.05 -21.38
CA ARG A 426 23.90 26.37 -22.22
C ARG A 426 23.60 24.98 -21.67
N THR A 427 22.32 24.65 -21.61
CA THR A 427 21.78 23.31 -21.36
C THR A 427 20.39 23.22 -22.01
N SER A 428 19.77 22.05 -21.95
CA SER A 428 18.51 21.77 -22.64
C SER A 428 17.78 20.57 -22.04
N ASN A 429 16.45 20.58 -22.01
CA ASN A 429 15.70 19.32 -21.90
C ASN A 429 15.85 18.56 -23.24
N VAL A 430 15.87 17.22 -23.22
CA VAL A 430 15.84 16.39 -24.43
C VAL A 430 14.45 15.80 -24.60
N ALA A 431 13.73 16.22 -25.64
CA ALA A 431 12.30 15.94 -25.83
C ALA A 431 12.03 15.20 -27.16
N ALA A 432 11.34 14.06 -27.07
CA ALA A 432 11.00 13.19 -28.18
C ALA A 432 9.58 12.62 -28.04
N MET A 433 8.80 12.55 -29.12
CA MET A 433 7.40 12.11 -29.06
C MET A 433 7.08 10.92 -29.98
N ILE A 434 6.13 10.09 -29.51
CA ILE A 434 5.37 9.14 -30.32
C ILE A 434 3.99 9.77 -30.56
N ARG A 435 3.81 10.40 -31.71
CA ARG A 435 2.57 11.12 -32.07
C ARG A 435 1.36 10.18 -32.13
N GLY A 436 0.28 10.54 -31.46
CA GLY A 436 -0.95 9.76 -31.37
C GLY A 436 -1.63 9.47 -32.71
N SER A 437 -2.27 8.30 -32.79
CA SER A 437 -2.95 7.79 -33.98
C SER A 437 -4.46 8.01 -34.02
N ASP A 438 -5.09 8.25 -32.86
CA ASP A 438 -6.54 8.40 -32.76
C ASP A 438 -6.96 9.84 -33.14
N PRO A 439 -7.93 10.04 -34.05
CA PRO A 439 -8.26 11.37 -34.57
C PRO A 439 -8.80 12.34 -33.51
N VAL A 440 -9.28 11.85 -32.36
CA VAL A 440 -9.76 12.66 -31.24
C VAL A 440 -8.73 12.72 -30.12
N LEU A 441 -8.17 11.57 -29.73
CA LEU A 441 -7.29 11.48 -28.55
C LEU A 441 -5.83 11.82 -28.83
N ARG A 442 -5.39 11.92 -30.10
CA ARG A 442 -3.97 12.19 -30.43
C ARG A 442 -3.44 13.49 -29.83
N ASP A 443 -4.27 14.50 -29.65
CA ASP A 443 -3.89 15.80 -29.12
C ASP A 443 -3.91 15.85 -27.58
N GLU A 444 -4.32 14.76 -26.91
CA GLU A 444 -4.00 14.54 -25.50
C GLU A 444 -2.56 13.98 -25.37
N VAL A 445 -1.83 14.45 -24.36
CA VAL A 445 -0.40 14.13 -24.13
C VAL A 445 -0.22 13.34 -22.83
N VAL A 446 0.35 12.15 -22.94
CA VAL A 446 0.96 11.43 -21.80
C VAL A 446 2.41 11.88 -21.70
N LEU A 447 2.75 12.60 -20.64
CA LEU A 447 4.13 13.03 -20.36
C LEU A 447 4.85 11.93 -19.57
N VAL A 448 6.10 11.63 -19.95
CA VAL A 448 6.96 10.64 -19.31
C VAL A 448 8.34 11.26 -19.13
N THR A 449 8.79 11.36 -17.88
CA THR A 449 9.88 12.24 -17.45
C THR A 449 10.93 11.50 -16.63
N ALA A 450 12.14 12.05 -16.60
CA ALA A 450 13.29 11.64 -15.79
C ALA A 450 14.34 12.77 -15.85
N HIS A 451 15.03 13.11 -14.75
CA HIS A 451 16.14 14.08 -14.81
C HIS A 451 17.42 13.40 -15.28
N TYR A 452 18.26 14.07 -16.09
CA TYR A 452 19.44 13.44 -16.70
C TYR A 452 20.78 14.04 -16.26
N ASP A 453 20.77 15.14 -15.48
CA ASP A 453 21.92 15.53 -14.66
C ASP A 453 21.97 14.79 -13.33
N HIS A 454 23.17 14.84 -12.74
CA HIS A 454 23.48 14.46 -11.36
C HIS A 454 24.54 15.45 -10.82
N ILE A 455 25.07 15.27 -9.61
CA ILE A 455 25.95 16.25 -8.96
C ILE A 455 27.37 16.44 -9.54
N GLY A 456 27.81 15.64 -10.52
CA GLY A 456 29.10 15.82 -11.22
C GLY A 456 30.35 15.40 -10.46
N ILE A 457 31.47 16.07 -10.80
CA ILE A 457 32.75 15.92 -10.09
C ILE A 457 32.71 16.74 -8.79
N ARG A 458 33.10 16.12 -7.67
CA ARG A 458 33.05 16.70 -6.31
C ARG A 458 34.36 16.39 -5.55
N GLU A 459 34.40 16.67 -4.24
CA GLU A 459 35.52 16.25 -3.39
C GLU A 459 35.63 14.72 -3.38
N PRO A 460 36.84 14.12 -3.43
CA PRO A 460 36.98 12.67 -3.52
C PRO A 460 36.45 11.90 -2.30
N VAL A 461 35.79 10.78 -2.54
CA VAL A 461 35.39 9.76 -1.57
C VAL A 461 36.12 8.46 -1.92
N ASP A 462 36.92 7.93 -0.99
CA ASP A 462 37.75 6.72 -1.16
C ASP A 462 38.68 6.73 -2.39
N GLY A 463 38.98 7.91 -2.93
CA GLY A 463 39.85 8.13 -4.09
C GLY A 463 39.13 8.53 -5.37
N ASP A 464 37.82 8.33 -5.47
CA ASP A 464 37.01 8.73 -6.62
C ASP A 464 36.29 10.07 -6.37
N SER A 465 36.23 10.91 -7.39
CA SER A 465 35.60 12.25 -7.37
C SER A 465 34.36 12.35 -8.26
N ILE A 466 34.10 11.37 -9.13
CA ILE A 466 33.02 11.42 -10.11
C ILE A 466 31.77 10.77 -9.52
N ASN A 467 30.69 11.52 -9.41
CA ASN A 467 29.41 10.97 -8.98
C ASN A 467 28.69 10.53 -10.25
N ASN A 468 28.82 9.25 -10.62
CA ASN A 468 28.32 8.76 -11.91
C ASN A 468 26.80 8.58 -11.96
N GLY A 469 26.10 8.53 -10.82
CA GLY A 469 24.63 8.64 -10.77
C GLY A 469 23.92 7.55 -11.57
N ALA A 470 24.14 6.28 -11.22
CA ALA A 470 23.59 5.13 -11.91
C ALA A 470 22.12 4.87 -11.55
N ASP A 471 21.77 4.81 -10.27
CA ASP A 471 20.38 4.88 -9.81
C ASP A 471 19.84 6.30 -10.09
N ASP A 472 20.67 7.35 -9.88
CA ASP A 472 20.29 8.77 -9.74
C ASP A 472 20.78 9.70 -10.89
N ASP A 473 19.99 10.04 -11.91
CA ASP A 473 18.93 9.22 -12.52
C ASP A 473 19.31 8.80 -13.95
N ALA A 474 20.48 8.16 -14.10
CA ALA A 474 20.72 7.42 -15.33
C ALA A 474 19.72 6.25 -15.48
N SER A 475 19.15 5.74 -14.39
CA SER A 475 18.20 4.62 -14.40
C SER A 475 16.87 4.96 -15.09
N GLY A 476 16.21 6.07 -14.73
CA GLY A 476 15.01 6.57 -15.42
C GLY A 476 15.28 6.96 -16.87
N ASN A 477 16.44 7.53 -17.19
CA ASN A 477 16.80 7.82 -18.58
C ASN A 477 16.99 6.57 -19.45
N VAL A 478 17.54 5.48 -18.91
CA VAL A 478 17.54 4.17 -19.59
C VAL A 478 16.10 3.64 -19.73
N ALA A 479 15.23 3.87 -18.74
CA ALA A 479 13.81 3.54 -18.84
C ALA A 479 13.13 4.27 -20.00
N LEU A 480 13.23 5.60 -20.09
CA LEU A 480 12.66 6.41 -21.17
C LEU A 480 13.10 5.90 -22.54
N VAL A 481 14.39 5.60 -22.71
CA VAL A 481 14.95 5.10 -23.97
C VAL A 481 14.43 3.70 -24.34
N GLU A 482 14.40 2.75 -23.41
CA GLU A 482 13.96 1.38 -23.71
C GLU A 482 12.42 1.27 -23.80
N MET A 483 11.66 2.07 -23.03
CA MET A 483 10.21 2.26 -23.21
C MET A 483 9.90 2.79 -24.62
N ALA A 484 10.58 3.85 -25.04
CA ALA A 484 10.40 4.46 -26.36
C ALA A 484 10.66 3.46 -27.50
N LYS A 485 11.75 2.68 -27.41
CA LYS A 485 12.07 1.61 -28.37
C LYS A 485 10.99 0.51 -28.40
N ALA A 486 10.53 0.05 -27.24
CA ALA A 486 9.50 -0.98 -27.16
C ALA A 486 8.15 -0.51 -27.73
N LEU A 487 7.74 0.73 -27.41
CA LEU A 487 6.48 1.31 -27.88
C LEU A 487 6.48 1.62 -29.39
N MET A 488 7.64 1.96 -29.97
CA MET A 488 7.79 2.18 -31.42
C MET A 488 7.72 0.88 -32.26
N LYS A 489 7.94 -0.30 -31.66
CA LYS A 489 7.72 -1.60 -32.33
C LYS A 489 6.24 -2.01 -32.36
N GLY A 490 5.47 -1.56 -31.37
CA GLY A 490 4.06 -1.93 -31.22
C GLY A 490 3.13 -1.19 -32.19
N PRO A 491 1.80 -1.41 -32.09
CA PRO A 491 0.82 -0.52 -32.70
C PRO A 491 1.04 0.92 -32.22
N ARG A 492 0.66 1.95 -32.98
CA ARG A 492 0.76 3.33 -32.47
C ARG A 492 -0.17 3.53 -31.24
N PRO A 493 0.20 4.39 -30.27
CA PRO A 493 -0.70 4.79 -29.19
C PRO A 493 -1.87 5.62 -29.73
N LYS A 494 -2.98 5.71 -28.99
CA LYS A 494 -4.07 6.65 -29.31
C LYS A 494 -3.65 8.09 -29.06
N ARG A 495 -3.26 8.39 -27.81
CA ARG A 495 -2.66 9.67 -27.37
C ARG A 495 -1.27 9.88 -27.91
N THR A 496 -0.79 11.12 -27.87
CA THR A 496 0.64 11.39 -28.02
C THR A 496 1.36 11.03 -26.72
N ILE A 497 2.50 10.36 -26.82
CA ILE A 497 3.43 10.16 -25.70
C ILE A 497 4.60 11.11 -25.91
N LEU A 498 4.89 11.96 -24.92
CA LEU A 498 6.06 12.84 -24.91
C LEU A 498 7.05 12.31 -23.86
N PHE A 499 8.20 11.83 -24.31
CA PHE A 499 9.34 11.51 -23.46
C PHE A 499 10.19 12.77 -23.32
N MET A 500 10.54 13.15 -22.09
CA MET A 500 11.35 14.32 -21.82
C MET A 500 12.38 14.05 -20.72
N SER A 501 13.65 13.96 -21.12
CA SER A 501 14.78 13.97 -20.20
C SER A 501 15.05 15.40 -19.74
N ILE A 502 14.99 15.66 -18.44
CA ILE A 502 15.00 17.01 -17.85
C ILE A 502 16.38 17.38 -17.32
N THR A 503 16.78 18.64 -17.49
CA THR A 503 18.02 19.20 -16.93
C THR A 503 17.75 20.09 -15.72
N GLY A 504 18.59 19.97 -14.70
CA GLY A 504 18.67 20.92 -13.60
C GLY A 504 17.69 20.66 -12.47
N GLU A 505 17.27 19.41 -12.26
CA GLU A 505 16.55 18.97 -11.05
C GLU A 505 17.41 19.33 -9.82
N GLU A 506 18.60 18.73 -9.77
CA GLU A 506 19.68 18.81 -8.77
C GLU A 506 20.12 20.22 -8.35
N VAL A 507 19.86 21.22 -9.19
CA VAL A 507 20.19 22.63 -8.94
C VAL A 507 18.96 23.52 -8.69
N GLY A 508 17.75 22.96 -8.80
CA GLY A 508 16.48 23.58 -8.38
C GLY A 508 15.31 23.43 -9.36
N GLY A 509 15.16 22.28 -10.04
CA GLY A 509 14.06 22.00 -10.99
C GLY A 509 14.05 22.94 -12.21
N PHE A 510 15.21 23.30 -12.76
CA PHE A 510 15.32 24.38 -13.75
C PHE A 510 14.68 24.04 -15.10
N GLY A 511 14.85 22.82 -15.61
CA GLY A 511 14.31 22.36 -16.88
C GLY A 511 12.79 22.24 -16.87
N THR A 512 12.22 21.65 -15.82
CA THR A 512 10.76 21.61 -15.59
C THR A 512 10.19 23.00 -15.40
N SER A 513 10.86 23.84 -14.60
CA SER A 513 10.49 25.25 -14.43
C SER A 513 10.48 26.02 -15.75
N TRP A 514 11.40 25.70 -16.67
CA TRP A 514 11.43 26.32 -17.99
C TRP A 514 10.33 25.78 -18.90
N TYR A 515 10.13 24.46 -18.97
CA TYR A 515 9.07 23.82 -19.74
C TYR A 515 7.68 24.32 -19.32
N ILE A 516 7.39 24.43 -18.03
CA ILE A 516 6.10 24.95 -17.52
C ILE A 516 5.87 26.42 -17.92
N ARG A 517 6.91 27.21 -18.20
CA ARG A 517 6.79 28.60 -18.68
C ARG A 517 6.82 28.72 -20.21
N HIS A 518 7.42 27.77 -20.91
CA HIS A 518 7.62 27.77 -22.36
C HIS A 518 7.32 26.37 -22.93
N PRO A 519 6.07 25.88 -22.82
CA PRO A 519 5.76 24.48 -23.07
C PRO A 519 5.89 24.10 -24.55
N LEU A 520 6.44 22.92 -24.82
CA LEU A 520 6.61 22.37 -26.19
C LEU A 520 5.28 21.89 -26.78
N LEU A 521 4.36 21.44 -25.91
CA LEU A 521 2.96 21.12 -26.20
C LEU A 521 2.10 21.75 -25.10
N PRO A 522 0.92 22.34 -25.41
CA PRO A 522 0.05 23.00 -24.44
C PRO A 522 -0.18 22.18 -23.16
N LEU A 523 -0.02 22.81 -21.98
CA LEU A 523 -0.05 22.10 -20.69
C LEU A 523 -1.45 21.55 -20.37
N GLU A 524 -2.49 22.16 -20.94
CA GLU A 524 -3.90 21.78 -20.85
C GLU A 524 -4.17 20.45 -21.59
N GLN A 525 -3.34 20.11 -22.58
CA GLN A 525 -3.38 18.84 -23.30
C GLN A 525 -2.71 17.70 -22.51
N THR A 526 -1.85 18.00 -21.55
CA THR A 526 -1.20 16.98 -20.72
C THR A 526 -2.21 16.32 -19.79
N VAL A 527 -2.44 15.02 -19.98
CA VAL A 527 -3.44 14.26 -19.22
C VAL A 527 -2.91 13.63 -17.95
N VAL A 528 -1.60 13.36 -17.93
CA VAL A 528 -0.84 12.78 -16.84
C VAL A 528 0.65 13.05 -17.08
N ASP A 529 1.42 13.15 -16.00
CA ASP A 529 2.86 13.03 -15.99
C ASP A 529 3.25 11.79 -15.16
N LEU A 530 4.06 10.91 -15.75
CA LEU A 530 4.65 9.76 -15.08
C LEU A 530 6.17 9.90 -15.13
N ASN A 531 6.70 10.50 -14.07
CA ASN A 531 8.13 10.63 -13.87
C ASN A 531 8.72 9.29 -13.40
N VAL A 532 9.96 8.98 -13.79
CA VAL A 532 10.65 7.73 -13.46
C VAL A 532 11.97 8.07 -12.78
N GLU A 533 12.19 7.56 -11.57
CA GLU A 533 13.34 7.92 -10.75
C GLU A 533 13.91 6.73 -10.00
N MET A 534 15.23 6.53 -10.01
CA MET A 534 15.93 5.58 -9.14
C MET A 534 15.26 4.19 -9.12
N ILE A 535 15.33 3.53 -10.28
CA ILE A 535 14.73 2.20 -10.53
C ILE A 535 15.77 1.07 -10.65
N ALA A 536 17.03 1.32 -10.29
CA ALA A 536 18.11 0.34 -10.50
C ALA A 536 18.11 -0.80 -9.47
N HIS A 537 17.43 -0.65 -8.34
CA HIS A 537 17.49 -1.59 -7.22
C HIS A 537 16.13 -1.96 -6.66
N ALA A 538 16.01 -3.18 -6.12
CA ALA A 538 14.79 -3.65 -5.50
C ALA A 538 14.57 -3.05 -4.10
N ASP A 539 13.31 -2.68 -3.80
CA ASP A 539 12.86 -2.32 -2.47
C ASP A 539 12.02 -3.45 -1.85
N SER A 540 12.45 -3.96 -0.68
CA SER A 540 11.72 -4.99 0.05
C SER A 540 10.38 -4.48 0.61
N LEU A 541 10.25 -3.18 0.90
CA LEU A 541 8.98 -2.61 1.39
C LEU A 541 7.94 -2.49 0.27
N ALA A 542 8.36 -2.18 -0.97
CA ALA A 542 7.54 -2.32 -2.16
C ALA A 542 7.25 -3.78 -2.57
N GLY A 543 7.75 -4.75 -1.80
CA GLY A 543 7.54 -6.18 -2.05
C GLY A 543 8.54 -6.82 -3.01
N GLY A 544 9.69 -6.18 -3.23
CA GLY A 544 10.91 -6.79 -3.76
C GLY A 544 11.15 -6.66 -5.27
N PHE A 545 11.73 -7.71 -5.83
CA PHE A 545 12.21 -7.77 -7.20
C PHE A 545 11.08 -7.63 -8.23
N GLY A 546 11.32 -6.89 -9.32
CA GLY A 546 10.34 -6.63 -10.39
C GLY A 546 9.18 -5.69 -10.02
N LYS A 547 9.24 -5.02 -8.86
CA LYS A 547 8.21 -4.08 -8.38
C LYS A 547 8.74 -2.67 -8.19
N ALA A 548 7.84 -1.71 -8.30
CA ALA A 548 8.07 -0.30 -8.01
C ALA A 548 7.04 0.23 -7.00
N TRP A 549 7.26 1.45 -6.51
CA TRP A 549 6.32 2.21 -5.71
C TRP A 549 6.04 3.57 -6.36
N LEU A 550 4.86 4.14 -6.10
CA LEU A 550 4.42 5.41 -6.69
C LEU A 550 4.24 6.48 -5.61
N THR A 551 4.91 7.61 -5.80
CA THR A 551 4.77 8.79 -4.94
C THR A 551 3.34 9.34 -4.96
N GLY A 552 2.80 9.71 -3.80
CA GLY A 552 1.49 10.35 -3.70
C GLY A 552 0.34 9.53 -4.30
N TYR A 553 0.46 8.20 -4.31
CA TYR A 553 -0.53 7.24 -4.83
C TYR A 553 -1.95 7.60 -4.36
N GLU A 554 -2.11 8.00 -3.10
CA GLU A 554 -3.37 8.34 -2.44
C GLU A 554 -4.11 9.57 -3.01
N ARG A 555 -3.51 10.29 -3.96
CA ARG A 555 -3.97 11.61 -4.41
C ARG A 555 -4.76 11.59 -5.71
N SER A 556 -4.52 10.61 -6.57
CA SER A 556 -5.14 10.54 -7.88
C SER A 556 -5.46 9.10 -8.27
N THR A 557 -6.43 8.96 -9.18
CA THR A 557 -6.82 7.66 -9.75
C THR A 557 -5.70 6.99 -10.57
N LEU A 558 -4.50 7.58 -10.69
CA LEU A 558 -3.36 6.98 -11.39
C LEU A 558 -2.89 5.68 -10.71
N GLY A 559 -2.71 5.69 -9.38
CA GLY A 559 -2.21 4.52 -8.65
C GLY A 559 -3.09 3.31 -8.89
N ASP A 560 -4.39 3.48 -8.61
CA ASP A 560 -5.41 2.44 -8.81
C ASP A 560 -5.55 2.05 -10.28
N LEU A 561 -5.59 2.99 -11.22
CA LEU A 561 -5.68 2.68 -12.65
C LEU A 561 -4.57 1.75 -13.11
N LEU A 562 -3.33 2.02 -12.70
CA LEU A 562 -2.18 1.16 -13.04
C LEU A 562 -2.28 -0.19 -12.31
N ALA A 563 -2.56 -0.18 -11.00
CA ALA A 563 -2.61 -1.38 -10.18
C ALA A 563 -3.75 -2.33 -10.61
N ASP A 564 -4.93 -1.81 -10.93
CA ASP A 564 -6.11 -2.54 -11.40
C ASP A 564 -5.87 -3.26 -12.73
N ASN A 565 -5.02 -2.67 -13.57
CA ASN A 565 -4.60 -3.25 -14.85
C ASN A 565 -3.37 -4.18 -14.73
N GLY A 566 -2.95 -4.51 -13.52
CA GLY A 566 -1.91 -5.52 -13.26
C GLY A 566 -0.48 -5.02 -13.43
N ILE A 567 -0.27 -3.69 -13.39
CA ILE A 567 1.08 -3.14 -13.22
C ILE A 567 1.56 -3.46 -11.80
N PRO A 568 2.78 -4.00 -11.61
CA PRO A 568 3.32 -4.36 -10.29
C PRO A 568 3.85 -3.15 -9.51
N LEU A 569 2.98 -2.18 -9.21
CA LEU A 569 3.27 -1.08 -8.29
C LEU A 569 2.53 -1.22 -6.95
N VAL A 570 2.98 -0.44 -5.96
CA VAL A 570 2.30 -0.17 -4.69
C VAL A 570 2.40 1.33 -4.34
N PRO A 571 1.69 1.83 -3.30
CA PRO A 571 1.96 3.16 -2.74
C PRO A 571 3.39 3.32 -2.22
N ASP A 572 3.92 4.55 -2.21
CA ASP A 572 5.15 4.90 -1.48
C ASP A 572 5.13 4.34 -0.03
N PRO A 573 6.00 3.38 0.32
CA PRO A 573 6.00 2.76 1.63
C PRO A 573 6.69 3.63 2.71
N ARG A 574 7.20 4.81 2.34
CA ARG A 574 7.99 5.71 3.20
C ARG A 574 7.39 7.15 3.21
N PRO A 575 6.09 7.37 3.46
CA PRO A 575 5.46 8.69 3.33
C PRO A 575 6.09 9.79 4.20
N GLY A 576 6.79 9.43 5.29
CA GLY A 576 7.58 10.37 6.10
C GLY A 576 8.81 10.98 5.40
N GLN A 577 9.25 10.41 4.27
CA GLN A 577 10.31 10.97 3.40
C GLN A 577 9.78 12.02 2.43
N ASN A 578 8.45 12.14 2.29
CA ASN A 578 7.76 13.16 1.48
C ASN A 578 8.24 13.19 0.00
N PHE A 579 8.56 12.03 -0.57
CA PHE A 579 9.14 11.87 -1.91
C PHE A 579 8.31 12.53 -3.02
N PHE A 580 6.98 12.53 -2.90
CA PHE A 580 6.04 13.23 -3.82
C PHE A 580 6.33 14.73 -4.02
N SER A 581 7.14 15.34 -3.14
CA SER A 581 7.51 16.76 -3.22
C SER A 581 8.99 17.02 -3.53
N ARG A 582 9.76 15.95 -3.77
CA ARG A 582 11.24 15.96 -3.84
C ARG A 582 11.83 15.89 -5.24
N SER A 583 11.00 15.72 -6.28
CA SER A 583 11.47 15.65 -7.67
C SER A 583 10.49 16.31 -8.65
N ASP A 584 10.81 16.33 -9.94
CA ASP A 584 10.16 17.14 -10.98
C ASP A 584 8.62 17.00 -11.06
N ASN A 585 8.08 15.82 -10.72
CA ASN A 585 6.64 15.55 -10.72
C ASN A 585 5.82 16.60 -9.94
N VAL A 586 6.39 17.13 -8.84
CA VAL A 586 5.68 18.07 -7.95
C VAL A 586 5.34 19.39 -8.65
N ALA A 587 6.12 19.81 -9.64
CA ALA A 587 5.89 21.04 -10.36
C ALA A 587 4.67 20.93 -11.30
N PHE A 588 4.55 19.81 -12.00
CA PHE A 588 3.36 19.46 -12.79
C PHE A 588 2.12 19.25 -11.90
N ALA A 589 2.29 18.60 -10.74
CA ALA A 589 1.23 18.37 -9.78
C ALA A 589 0.61 19.68 -9.26
N ARG A 590 1.46 20.67 -8.97
CA ARG A 590 1.08 22.01 -8.50
C ARG A 590 0.26 22.79 -9.51
N ILE A 591 0.61 22.74 -10.81
CA ILE A 591 -0.18 23.41 -11.86
C ILE A 591 -1.49 22.66 -12.17
N GLY A 592 -1.58 21.38 -11.82
CA GLY A 592 -2.83 20.62 -11.76
C GLY A 592 -2.88 19.37 -12.63
N ILE A 593 -1.79 19.04 -13.34
CA ILE A 593 -1.64 17.78 -14.08
C ILE A 593 -1.43 16.67 -13.05
N PRO A 594 -2.19 15.55 -13.07
CA PRO A 594 -1.90 14.38 -12.25
C PRO A 594 -0.48 13.89 -12.53
N ALA A 595 0.43 14.06 -11.58
CA ALA A 595 1.87 13.96 -11.81
C ALA A 595 2.58 13.27 -10.64
N HIS A 596 3.21 12.13 -10.93
CA HIS A 596 3.74 11.22 -9.90
C HIS A 596 5.05 10.57 -10.38
N SER A 597 6.04 10.52 -9.48
CA SER A 597 7.27 9.74 -9.66
C SER A 597 7.04 8.27 -9.30
N LEU A 598 7.39 7.37 -10.21
CA LEU A 598 7.52 5.92 -10.01
C LEU A 598 8.99 5.60 -9.74
N SER A 599 9.26 4.86 -8.66
CA SER A 599 10.62 4.55 -8.20
C SER A 599 10.71 3.15 -7.61
N SER A 600 11.92 2.62 -7.43
CA SER A 600 12.18 1.48 -6.55
C SER A 600 13.31 1.73 -5.54
N TYR A 601 13.71 3.00 -5.36
CA TYR A 601 14.71 3.41 -4.37
C TYR A 601 14.35 2.94 -2.96
N ASN A 602 15.38 2.48 -2.22
CA ASN A 602 15.18 1.71 -0.99
C ASN A 602 15.79 2.35 0.28
N LEU A 603 16.42 3.53 0.17
CA LEU A 603 17.22 4.24 1.21
C LEU A 603 18.54 3.55 1.63
N VAL A 604 18.94 2.45 0.99
CA VAL A 604 20.18 1.71 1.31
C VAL A 604 21.22 1.83 0.18
N THR A 605 20.78 2.11 -1.05
CA THR A 605 21.67 2.38 -2.18
C THR A 605 22.37 3.73 -2.03
N PRO A 606 23.61 3.88 -2.55
CA PRO A 606 24.31 5.16 -2.55
C PRO A 606 23.50 6.25 -3.25
N TYR A 607 23.58 7.46 -2.72
CA TYR A 607 22.83 8.63 -3.17
C TYR A 607 23.77 9.84 -3.08
N HIS A 608 23.84 10.64 -4.15
CA HIS A 608 24.76 11.78 -4.24
C HIS A 608 26.22 11.41 -3.89
N SER A 609 26.74 10.33 -4.50
CA SER A 609 28.01 9.69 -4.11
C SER A 609 28.75 9.04 -5.29
N PRO A 610 30.10 8.99 -5.31
CA PRO A 610 30.89 8.20 -6.27
C PRO A 610 30.71 6.67 -6.15
N LYS A 611 29.77 6.21 -5.32
CA LYS A 611 29.40 4.80 -5.18
C LYS A 611 28.07 4.47 -5.87
N ASP A 612 27.35 5.47 -6.38
CA ASP A 612 26.18 5.21 -7.23
C ASP A 612 26.64 4.87 -8.65
N GLU A 613 26.95 3.60 -8.83
CA GLU A 613 27.78 3.08 -9.91
C GLU A 613 27.07 2.08 -10.81
N ALA A 614 27.41 2.07 -12.10
CA ALA A 614 26.84 1.11 -13.06
C ALA A 614 27.17 -0.36 -12.72
N SER A 615 28.12 -0.58 -11.81
CA SER A 615 28.50 -1.89 -11.27
C SER A 615 27.56 -2.45 -10.20
N ILE A 616 26.80 -1.61 -9.47
CA ILE A 616 25.89 -2.06 -8.40
C ILE A 616 24.46 -2.31 -8.90
N VAL A 617 24.08 -1.74 -10.04
CA VAL A 617 22.75 -1.79 -10.66
C VAL A 617 22.21 -3.22 -10.83
N ASN A 618 21.01 -3.50 -10.32
CA ASN A 618 20.32 -4.77 -10.55
C ASN A 618 19.59 -4.73 -11.91
N VAL A 619 20.35 -5.02 -12.97
CA VAL A 619 19.91 -4.97 -14.37
C VAL A 619 18.60 -5.74 -14.64
N GLU A 620 18.42 -6.94 -14.08
CA GLU A 620 17.19 -7.74 -14.32
C GLU A 620 15.99 -7.20 -13.56
N HIS A 621 16.19 -6.65 -12.34
CA HIS A 621 15.14 -5.90 -11.64
C HIS A 621 14.70 -4.69 -12.47
N MET A 622 15.67 -3.88 -12.87
CA MET A 622 15.47 -2.67 -13.67
C MET A 622 14.78 -2.99 -15.00
N ALA A 623 15.19 -4.04 -15.73
CA ALA A 623 14.51 -4.48 -16.95
C ALA A 623 13.04 -4.89 -16.72
N GLN A 624 12.71 -5.50 -15.58
CA GLN A 624 11.32 -5.80 -15.22
C GLN A 624 10.51 -4.55 -14.84
N VAL A 625 11.09 -3.61 -14.08
CA VAL A 625 10.44 -2.33 -13.76
C VAL A 625 10.23 -1.49 -15.02
N ILE A 626 11.18 -1.45 -15.95
CA ILE A 626 10.99 -0.80 -17.26
C ILE A 626 9.86 -1.51 -18.03
N SER A 627 9.82 -2.85 -18.08
CA SER A 627 8.73 -3.57 -18.77
C SER A 627 7.35 -3.33 -18.15
N ALA A 628 7.27 -3.17 -16.83
CA ALA A 628 6.06 -2.73 -16.12
C ALA A 628 5.68 -1.28 -16.50
N THR A 629 6.65 -0.36 -16.48
CA THR A 629 6.44 1.06 -16.77
C THR A 629 6.05 1.28 -18.24
N THR A 630 6.61 0.51 -19.19
CA THR A 630 6.17 0.53 -20.60
C THR A 630 4.67 0.19 -20.73
N LYS A 631 4.18 -0.78 -19.95
CA LYS A 631 2.76 -1.17 -19.93
C LYS A 631 1.89 -0.10 -19.25
N ALA A 632 2.41 0.55 -18.21
CA ALA A 632 1.75 1.68 -17.56
C ALA A 632 1.58 2.87 -18.52
N VAL A 633 2.66 3.32 -19.16
CA VAL A 633 2.63 4.36 -20.21
C VAL A 633 1.67 3.98 -21.35
N ARG A 634 1.66 2.71 -21.77
CA ARG A 634 0.73 2.22 -22.81
C ARG A 634 -0.74 2.27 -22.38
N LEU A 635 -1.03 1.89 -21.14
CA LEU A 635 -2.39 1.96 -20.59
C LEU A 635 -2.88 3.41 -20.55
N LEU A 636 -2.02 4.34 -20.11
CA LEU A 636 -2.30 5.77 -20.10
C LEU A 636 -2.50 6.34 -21.52
N SER A 637 -1.77 5.82 -22.51
CA SER A 637 -1.88 6.29 -23.89
C SER A 637 -3.14 5.84 -24.63
N ASP A 638 -3.79 4.75 -24.18
CA ASP A 638 -4.91 4.11 -24.89
C ASP A 638 -6.23 4.02 -24.09
N GLY A 639 -6.15 4.17 -22.75
CA GLY A 639 -7.22 3.98 -21.78
C GLY A 639 -7.81 5.29 -21.21
N PRO A 640 -8.33 5.29 -19.97
CA PRO A 640 -8.91 6.48 -19.34
C PRO A 640 -7.84 7.49 -18.87
N LYS A 641 -8.23 8.77 -18.77
CA LYS A 641 -7.41 9.85 -18.20
C LYS A 641 -7.43 9.77 -16.66
N PRO A 642 -6.28 9.79 -15.96
CA PRO A 642 -6.21 9.95 -14.51
C PRO A 642 -6.81 11.28 -14.04
N THR A 643 -7.29 11.30 -12.80
CA THR A 643 -7.92 12.47 -12.16
C THR A 643 -7.54 12.55 -10.70
N TRP A 644 -7.43 13.77 -10.16
CA TRP A 644 -7.23 13.96 -8.72
C TRP A 644 -8.46 13.51 -7.92
N HIS A 645 -8.23 12.86 -6.78
CA HIS A 645 -9.25 12.68 -5.75
C HIS A 645 -9.55 14.04 -5.08
N PRO A 646 -10.73 14.21 -4.44
CA PRO A 646 -11.05 15.41 -3.67
C PRO A 646 -9.96 15.71 -2.62
N GLY A 647 -9.32 16.88 -2.72
CA GLY A 647 -8.21 17.28 -1.84
C GLY A 647 -6.85 16.62 -2.13
N GLY A 648 -6.72 15.77 -3.14
CA GLY A 648 -5.47 15.09 -3.48
C GLY A 648 -4.43 16.00 -4.16
N ARG A 649 -4.89 16.91 -5.02
CA ARG A 649 -4.05 17.91 -5.70
C ARG A 649 -3.27 18.75 -4.67
N PRO A 650 -1.94 18.88 -4.77
CA PRO A 650 -1.18 19.73 -3.86
C PRO A 650 -1.47 21.22 -4.10
N ASP A 651 -1.35 22.01 -3.04
CA ASP A 651 -1.49 23.47 -3.10
C ASP A 651 -0.55 24.09 -4.13
N ALA A 652 -1.04 25.13 -4.82
CA ALA A 652 -0.19 25.97 -5.66
C ALA A 652 0.96 26.56 -4.81
N PRO A 653 2.18 26.68 -5.36
CA PRO A 653 3.31 27.20 -4.60
C PRO A 653 3.01 28.62 -4.14
N ALA A 654 3.16 28.89 -2.85
CA ALA A 654 3.01 30.23 -2.31
C ALA A 654 3.86 31.23 -3.13
N PRO A 655 3.30 32.40 -3.51
CA PRO A 655 4.00 33.34 -4.38
C PRO A 655 5.32 33.75 -3.72
N ARG A 656 6.45 33.40 -4.35
CA ARG A 656 7.75 33.88 -3.91
C ARG A 656 7.74 35.40 -3.99
N PRO A 657 8.18 36.13 -2.96
CA PRO A 657 8.35 37.57 -3.07
C PRO A 657 9.35 37.87 -4.20
N PRO A 658 9.19 38.99 -4.93
CA PRO A 658 10.16 39.40 -5.94
C PRO A 658 11.56 39.51 -5.31
N ARG A 659 12.57 39.11 -6.08
CA ARG A 659 14.00 39.15 -5.73
C ARG A 659 14.75 40.01 -6.74
#